data_AF-A0A6C0AMF6-F1
#
_entry.id   AF-A0A6C0AMF6-F1
#
_cell.length_a   1.000
_cell.length_b   1.000
_cell.length_c   1.000
_cell.angle_alpha   90.00
_cell.angle_beta   90.00
_cell.angle_gamma   90.00
#
_symmetry.space_group_name_H-M   'P 1'
#
loop_
_entity.id
_entity.type
_entity.pdbx_description
1 polymer ?
#
loop_
_entity_poly.entity_id
_entity_poly.type
_entity_poly.pdbx_seq_one_letter_code
_entity_poly.pdbx_strand_id
1 'polypeptide(L)'
;MSKSKIKIILIAIVKNEEHIITRMLDSVIDLVDGICITDTGSTDTTVATIETFACKNNKPCIVYSEPWQNFGYNRSVSFHNSIEFCKRNRFDLEKTYGLLLDADMKLQTISFDRNVLTHDHYYIIQKSTTLEYYNTRLIRLNKPWTCIGVTHEYWMVKNVDDNKNSNVSLGKLEKTSILIIDLGDGGSKHDKFKRDIRLLESGIRDEPCNSRYYFYLAQSYRDTKDYYKAIDTYTKCIDLDDWSEQTWYCYYMISVCWLLLNKYDKFINSCLQAYKFRPSRAEPVYHLVKYLRIQKKYKKAAYYYEIGKSIPFPINDILFIEPDVYTHLFHYEYTIIQYYINKNRLLGLFTTIDYLNKYPDTGESNIVFNNMKYYIPRLLDYGKRIKLEIPNYKNFAASSISLVELYGDRYLGNIRYVNYTINDQGDYLTQNNETIKTLNACVVYDHHFNKLTDISFMKDNLHDLEHVKVETPRIIGIEDVRLFAYRSQIGYTASTVQYSYDDKIRIVNGIYDQISKQFLKNSRVRPPVETLCEKNWIVHKDTVIYKWYPLTLCSFEKLSDDIDIDKQLVVKHIIQTPEIFRYYRGSSNVYEWKGLLWIITHGVEYENPRKYFHQVVVMSLDFEIVNYSMPFYFDKYTIEYCLGLVIRNDYMYATVSSNDRNPFVCKIKLQYFENFLFIFKKN
;
A
#
# COMPACT_ATOMS: atom_id res chain seq x y z
N MET A 1 51.86 -25.35 9.22
CA MET A 1 51.52 -23.94 9.51
C MET A 1 50.03 -23.86 9.79
N SER A 2 49.62 -23.60 11.04
CA SER A 2 48.20 -23.40 11.33
C SER A 2 47.72 -22.17 10.55
N LYS A 3 46.59 -22.27 9.84
CA LYS A 3 45.95 -21.10 9.23
C LYS A 3 45.70 -20.10 10.36
N SER A 4 46.44 -18.99 10.38
CA SER A 4 46.25 -17.95 11.38
C SER A 4 44.82 -17.40 11.23
N LYS A 5 44.00 -17.58 12.25
CA LYS A 5 42.58 -17.26 12.28
C LYS A 5 42.37 -15.73 12.21
N ILE A 6 41.47 -15.26 11.32
CA ILE A 6 41.04 -13.86 11.28
C ILE A 6 40.41 -13.49 12.63
N LYS A 7 40.81 -12.34 13.18
CA LYS A 7 40.30 -11.81 14.44
C LYS A 7 39.41 -10.59 14.21
N ILE A 8 38.41 -10.42 15.07
CA ILE A 8 37.55 -9.23 15.10
C ILE A 8 37.56 -8.67 16.51
N ILE A 9 37.80 -7.38 16.67
CA ILE A 9 37.70 -6.69 17.96
C ILE A 9 36.56 -5.68 17.94
N LEU A 10 35.81 -5.56 19.03
CA LEU A 10 34.85 -4.47 19.17
C LEU A 10 35.62 -3.16 19.41
N ILE A 11 35.28 -2.13 18.65
CA ILE A 11 35.72 -0.75 18.86
C ILE A 11 34.46 0.11 19.04
N ALA A 12 34.34 0.72 20.20
CA ALA A 12 33.24 1.65 20.51
C ALA A 12 33.76 2.85 21.31
N ILE A 13 33.03 3.95 21.21
CA ILE A 13 33.13 5.09 22.14
C ILE A 13 31.86 5.11 22.99
N VAL A 14 31.99 5.36 24.30
CA VAL A 14 30.84 5.33 25.22
C VAL A 14 30.87 6.52 26.18
N LYS A 15 29.68 6.88 26.67
CA LYS A 15 29.50 7.80 27.79
C LYS A 15 28.14 7.60 28.43
N ASN A 16 28.12 7.19 29.69
CA ASN A 16 26.90 7.01 30.48
C ASN A 16 25.84 6.12 29.80
N GLU A 17 26.21 4.89 29.44
CA GLU A 17 25.37 3.93 28.72
C GLU A 17 25.03 2.70 29.58
N GLU A 18 25.06 2.81 30.91
CA GLU A 18 24.88 1.66 31.82
C GLU A 18 23.60 0.86 31.57
N HIS A 19 22.53 1.53 31.12
CA HIS A 19 21.23 0.92 30.85
C HIS A 19 21.18 0.08 29.57
N ILE A 20 22.09 0.31 28.61
CA ILE A 20 22.01 -0.31 27.28
C ILE A 20 23.29 -1.03 26.85
N ILE A 21 24.43 -0.77 27.49
CA ILE A 21 25.74 -1.25 27.04
C ILE A 21 25.81 -2.78 26.94
N THR A 22 25.18 -3.50 27.89
CA THR A 22 25.15 -4.98 27.91
C THR A 22 24.46 -5.55 26.68
N ARG A 23 23.41 -4.90 26.17
CA ARG A 23 22.68 -5.35 24.97
C ARG A 23 23.56 -5.33 23.72
N MET A 24 24.38 -4.28 23.54
CA MET A 24 25.35 -4.23 22.44
C MET A 24 26.41 -5.33 22.62
N LEU A 25 26.95 -5.48 23.84
CA LEU A 25 27.98 -6.48 24.14
C LEU A 25 27.49 -7.92 23.91
N ASP A 26 26.29 -8.26 24.39
CA ASP A 26 25.63 -9.55 24.17
C ASP A 26 25.50 -9.88 22.67
N SER A 27 25.25 -8.86 21.85
CA SER A 27 25.06 -9.05 20.40
C SER A 27 26.35 -9.38 19.63
N VAL A 28 27.52 -9.11 20.21
CA VAL A 28 28.81 -9.30 19.54
C VAL A 28 29.71 -10.33 20.22
N ILE A 29 29.36 -10.79 21.43
CA ILE A 29 30.29 -11.53 22.30
C ILE A 29 30.81 -12.83 21.68
N ASP A 30 29.96 -13.53 20.94
CA ASP A 30 30.34 -14.78 20.25
C ASP A 30 31.21 -14.51 19.02
N LEU A 31 31.14 -13.30 18.45
CA LEU A 31 31.90 -12.91 17.27
C LEU A 31 33.28 -12.36 17.62
N VAL A 32 33.38 -11.52 18.63
CA VAL A 32 34.61 -10.75 18.89
C VAL A 32 35.65 -11.56 19.68
N ASP A 33 36.91 -11.37 19.32
CA ASP A 33 38.09 -11.91 20.00
C ASP A 33 38.62 -10.97 21.09
N GLY A 34 38.10 -9.74 21.17
CA GLY A 34 38.47 -8.75 22.18
C GLY A 34 37.54 -7.54 22.17
N ILE A 35 37.53 -6.81 23.29
CA ILE A 35 36.70 -5.62 23.51
C ILE A 35 37.63 -4.43 23.79
N CYS A 36 37.65 -3.44 22.90
CA CYS A 36 38.41 -2.22 23.07
C CYS A 36 37.46 -1.03 23.04
N ILE A 37 37.15 -0.48 24.22
CA ILE A 37 36.21 0.64 24.36
C ILE A 37 36.97 1.87 24.80
N THR A 38 36.61 3.03 24.25
CA THR A 38 37.10 4.33 24.72
C THR A 38 35.97 5.06 25.43
N ASP A 39 36.07 5.13 26.75
CA ASP A 39 35.17 5.90 27.60
C ASP A 39 35.50 7.39 27.50
N THR A 40 34.47 8.20 27.27
CA THR A 40 34.61 9.64 27.05
C THR A 40 34.24 10.49 28.27
N GLY A 41 34.34 9.89 29.45
CA GLY A 41 34.03 10.48 30.74
C GLY A 41 32.67 10.03 31.28
N SER A 42 32.45 8.71 31.38
CA SER A 42 31.30 8.17 32.11
C SER A 42 31.42 8.45 33.60
N THR A 43 30.30 8.79 34.23
CA THR A 43 30.15 9.03 35.67
C THR A 43 29.25 8.00 36.33
N ASP A 44 28.64 7.11 35.54
CA ASP A 44 27.77 6.03 35.98
C ASP A 44 28.53 4.68 36.02
N THR A 45 27.80 3.56 36.07
CA THR A 45 28.42 2.23 36.17
C THR A 45 28.86 1.63 34.83
N THR A 46 28.86 2.40 33.72
CA THR A 46 29.16 1.90 32.36
C THR A 46 30.48 1.14 32.28
N VAL A 47 31.57 1.75 32.79
CA VAL A 47 32.92 1.16 32.72
C VAL A 47 32.99 -0.16 33.49
N ALA A 48 32.52 -0.17 34.74
CA ALA A 48 32.49 -1.37 35.58
C ALA A 48 31.63 -2.48 34.97
N THR A 49 30.53 -2.11 34.32
CA THR A 49 29.63 -3.05 33.63
C THR A 49 30.33 -3.72 32.45
N ILE A 50 31.06 -2.97 31.62
CA ILE A 50 31.84 -3.51 30.49
C ILE A 50 32.90 -4.50 30.99
N GLU A 51 33.69 -4.11 31.99
CA GLU A 51 34.78 -4.94 32.52
C GLU A 51 34.25 -6.23 33.16
N THR A 52 33.19 -6.13 33.95
CA THR A 52 32.51 -7.30 34.56
C THR A 52 31.97 -8.22 33.48
N PHE A 53 31.34 -7.67 32.44
CA PHE A 53 30.80 -8.44 31.33
C PHE A 53 31.89 -9.21 30.56
N ALA A 54 33.01 -8.53 30.24
CA ALA A 54 34.12 -9.15 29.52
C ALA A 54 34.79 -10.26 30.35
N CYS A 55 34.97 -10.03 31.66
CA CYS A 55 35.51 -11.01 32.60
C CYS A 55 34.62 -12.26 32.63
N LYS A 56 33.30 -12.10 32.80
CA LYS A 56 32.32 -13.20 32.80
C LYS A 56 32.37 -14.05 31.52
N ASN A 57 32.66 -13.42 30.38
CA ASN A 57 32.69 -14.07 29.06
C ASN A 57 34.10 -14.47 28.59
N ASN A 58 35.11 -14.38 29.46
CA ASN A 58 36.51 -14.72 29.16
C ASN A 58 37.06 -14.01 27.91
N LYS A 59 36.75 -12.72 27.74
CA LYS A 59 37.28 -11.90 26.64
C LYS A 59 38.34 -10.92 27.10
N PRO A 60 39.47 -10.77 26.38
CA PRO A 60 40.38 -9.66 26.59
C PRO A 60 39.64 -8.33 26.43
N CYS A 61 39.74 -7.46 27.42
CA CYS A 61 39.05 -6.18 27.44
C CYS A 61 39.94 -5.07 28.01
N ILE A 62 39.91 -3.91 27.37
CA ILE A 62 40.45 -2.67 27.92
C ILE A 62 39.45 -1.56 27.65
N VAL A 63 39.12 -0.82 28.71
CA VAL A 63 38.40 0.46 28.61
C VAL A 63 39.41 1.57 28.80
N TYR A 64 39.72 2.29 27.72
CA TYR A 64 40.56 3.48 27.76
C TYR A 64 39.71 4.68 28.19
N SER A 65 40.31 5.65 28.89
CA SER A 65 39.67 6.93 29.19
C SER A 65 40.28 8.02 28.33
N GLU A 66 39.45 8.75 27.58
CA GLU A 66 39.85 9.88 26.76
C GLU A 66 38.80 11.00 26.89
N PRO A 67 39.16 12.24 27.27
CA PRO A 67 38.20 13.33 27.34
C PRO A 67 37.42 13.53 26.02
N TRP A 68 36.11 13.78 26.13
CA TRP A 68 35.30 14.10 24.96
C TRP A 68 35.74 15.42 24.31
N GLN A 69 35.97 15.38 22.99
CA GLN A 69 36.22 16.56 22.17
C GLN A 69 35.18 16.66 21.03
N ASN A 70 35.13 15.67 20.15
CA ASN A 70 34.12 15.53 19.09
C ASN A 70 34.12 14.10 18.53
N PHE A 71 33.12 13.75 17.69
CA PHE A 71 32.95 12.39 17.18
C PHE A 71 34.16 11.89 16.39
N GLY A 72 34.66 12.64 15.40
CA GLY A 72 35.80 12.24 14.58
C GLY A 72 37.09 12.09 15.37
N TYR A 73 37.38 13.00 16.30
CA TYR A 73 38.54 12.93 17.19
C TYR A 73 38.46 11.68 18.07
N ASN A 74 37.40 11.52 18.86
CA ASN A 74 37.32 10.43 19.84
C ASN A 74 37.23 9.05 19.15
N ARG A 75 36.61 8.95 17.96
CA ARG A 75 36.67 7.70 17.15
C ARG A 75 38.07 7.46 16.58
N SER A 76 38.79 8.49 16.15
CA SER A 76 40.18 8.34 15.74
C SER A 76 41.04 7.86 16.90
N VAL A 77 40.86 8.41 18.11
CA VAL A 77 41.54 7.92 19.32
C VAL A 77 41.18 6.46 19.62
N SER A 78 39.89 6.07 19.51
CA SER A 78 39.49 4.68 19.75
C SER A 78 40.12 3.70 18.76
N PHE A 79 40.35 4.11 17.52
CA PHE A 79 41.15 3.34 16.57
C PHE A 79 42.61 3.17 17.04
N HIS A 80 43.30 4.24 17.45
CA HIS A 80 44.67 4.14 17.96
C HIS A 80 44.76 3.27 19.22
N ASN A 81 43.81 3.39 20.14
CA ASN A 81 43.68 2.53 21.32
C ASN A 81 43.55 1.05 20.92
N SER A 82 42.82 0.77 19.84
CA SER A 82 42.65 -0.59 19.32
C SER A 82 43.96 -1.19 18.78
N ILE A 83 44.85 -0.38 18.23
CA ILE A 83 46.20 -0.81 17.80
C ILE A 83 47.04 -1.21 19.02
N GLU A 84 47.04 -0.39 20.07
CA GLU A 84 47.76 -0.68 21.31
C GLU A 84 47.18 -1.90 22.03
N PHE A 85 45.85 -2.04 22.04
CA PHE A 85 45.16 -3.24 22.52
C PHE A 85 45.63 -4.50 21.79
N CYS A 86 45.69 -4.46 20.45
CA CYS A 86 46.17 -5.59 19.64
C CYS A 86 47.63 -5.93 19.93
N LYS A 87 48.51 -4.93 20.07
CA LYS A 87 49.93 -5.16 20.43
C LYS A 87 50.06 -5.87 21.78
N ARG A 88 49.34 -5.40 22.81
CA ARG A 88 49.33 -6.01 24.16
C ARG A 88 48.87 -7.47 24.13
N ASN A 89 47.87 -7.78 23.31
CA ASN A 89 47.29 -9.11 23.19
C ASN A 89 47.95 -9.98 22.11
N ARG A 90 49.03 -9.50 21.46
CA ARG A 90 49.75 -10.18 20.37
C ARG A 90 48.84 -10.57 19.19
N PHE A 91 47.92 -9.69 18.81
CA PHE A 91 47.06 -9.87 17.65
C PHE A 91 47.76 -9.32 16.39
N ASP A 92 47.73 -10.10 15.31
CA ASP A 92 48.28 -9.72 14.01
C ASP A 92 47.38 -8.67 13.34
N LEU A 93 47.87 -7.44 13.20
CA LEU A 93 47.10 -6.32 12.62
C LEU A 93 46.70 -6.56 11.16
N GLU A 94 47.46 -7.35 10.40
CA GLU A 94 47.11 -7.68 9.01
C GLU A 94 45.88 -8.59 8.91
N LYS A 95 45.57 -9.29 10.00
CA LYS A 95 44.50 -10.29 10.12
C LYS A 95 43.51 -9.97 11.22
N THR A 96 43.49 -8.72 11.68
CA THR A 96 42.55 -8.23 12.70
C THR A 96 41.72 -7.09 12.12
N TYR A 97 40.40 -7.19 12.32
CA TYR A 97 39.44 -6.14 11.96
C TYR A 97 38.85 -5.51 13.22
N GLY A 98 38.69 -4.20 13.20
CA GLY A 98 37.87 -3.47 14.16
C GLY A 98 36.42 -3.41 13.70
N LEU A 99 35.51 -3.96 14.51
CA LEU A 99 34.06 -3.82 14.38
C LEU A 99 33.61 -2.54 15.10
N LEU A 100 33.09 -1.59 14.32
CA LEU A 100 32.74 -0.25 14.78
C LEU A 100 31.26 -0.18 15.16
N LEU A 101 30.94 -0.12 16.45
CA LEU A 101 29.56 -0.01 16.93
C LEU A 101 29.38 1.13 17.93
N ASP A 102 28.14 1.59 18.03
CA ASP A 102 27.67 2.52 19.05
C ASP A 102 26.82 1.74 20.09
N ALA A 103 26.70 2.24 21.32
CA ALA A 103 26.07 1.50 22.42
C ALA A 103 24.57 1.19 22.19
N ASP A 104 23.89 1.96 21.34
CA ASP A 104 22.49 1.75 20.94
C ASP A 104 22.31 0.81 19.73
N MET A 105 23.41 0.19 19.28
CA MET A 105 23.41 -0.76 18.17
C MET A 105 23.44 -2.21 18.63
N LYS A 106 22.73 -3.06 17.88
CA LYS A 106 22.76 -4.52 18.02
C LYS A 106 23.25 -5.16 16.73
N LEU A 107 24.30 -5.96 16.81
CA LEU A 107 24.73 -6.77 15.68
C LEU A 107 23.87 -8.02 15.58
N GLN A 108 23.40 -8.34 14.38
CA GLN A 108 22.74 -9.60 14.08
C GLN A 108 23.53 -10.34 13.02
N THR A 109 24.05 -11.51 13.39
CA THR A 109 24.68 -12.45 12.47
C THR A 109 23.68 -13.54 12.11
N ILE A 110 23.58 -13.85 10.81
CA ILE A 110 22.68 -14.90 10.30
C ILE A 110 23.53 -16.06 9.77
N SER A 111 24.42 -15.76 8.82
CA SER A 111 25.30 -16.75 8.17
C SER A 111 26.75 -16.25 8.03
N PHE A 112 27.14 -15.28 8.85
CA PHE A 112 28.43 -14.61 8.72
C PHE A 112 29.62 -15.52 9.04
N ASP A 113 30.48 -15.74 8.06
CA ASP A 113 31.81 -16.32 8.24
C ASP A 113 32.88 -15.23 8.10
N ARG A 114 33.68 -15.02 9.16
CA ARG A 114 34.80 -14.07 9.15
C ARG A 114 35.86 -14.36 8.10
N ASN A 115 35.94 -15.58 7.55
CA ASN A 115 36.90 -15.92 6.50
C ASN A 115 36.63 -15.20 5.16
N VAL A 116 35.44 -14.62 4.97
CA VAL A 116 35.12 -13.80 3.79
C VAL A 116 35.80 -12.42 3.81
N LEU A 117 36.42 -12.05 4.93
CA LEU A 117 37.06 -10.75 5.12
C LEU A 117 38.46 -10.69 4.45
N THR A 118 38.47 -10.31 3.18
CA THR A 118 39.63 -10.14 2.31
C THR A 118 39.99 -8.69 1.96
N HIS A 119 39.07 -7.73 2.14
CA HIS A 119 39.24 -6.31 1.81
C HIS A 119 39.77 -5.49 3.01
N ASP A 120 40.11 -4.22 2.80
CA ASP A 120 40.63 -3.34 3.86
C ASP A 120 39.50 -2.79 4.74
N HIS A 121 38.31 -2.58 4.20
CA HIS A 121 37.12 -2.29 4.98
C HIS A 121 35.86 -2.94 4.40
N TYR A 122 34.79 -2.97 5.19
CA TYR A 122 33.49 -3.46 4.75
C TYR A 122 32.35 -2.54 5.12
N TYR A 123 31.43 -2.38 4.17
CA TYR A 123 30.10 -1.88 4.46
C TYR A 123 29.21 -2.98 5.04
N ILE A 124 28.50 -2.63 6.11
CA ILE A 124 27.42 -3.43 6.70
C ILE A 124 26.15 -2.59 6.64
N ILE A 125 25.01 -3.23 6.37
CA ILE A 125 23.71 -2.57 6.43
C ILE A 125 23.39 -2.22 7.88
N GLN A 126 23.13 -0.93 8.12
CA GLN A 126 22.58 -0.39 9.34
C GLN A 126 21.11 -0.05 9.12
N LYS A 127 20.24 -0.55 10.00
CA LYS A 127 18.80 -0.42 9.91
C LYS A 127 18.23 0.19 11.20
N SER A 128 17.52 1.31 11.06
CA SER A 128 16.67 1.89 12.10
C SER A 128 15.19 1.61 11.80
N THR A 129 14.28 2.21 12.57
CA THR A 129 12.83 2.16 12.29
C THR A 129 12.46 2.85 10.97
N THR A 130 13.27 3.81 10.52
CA THR A 130 12.93 4.70 9.40
C THR A 130 13.91 4.64 8.22
N LEU A 131 15.12 4.11 8.42
CA LEU A 131 16.19 4.14 7.42
C LEU A 131 16.95 2.81 7.37
N GLU A 132 17.43 2.46 6.19
CA GLU A 132 18.32 1.32 5.95
C GLU A 132 19.40 1.74 4.95
N TYR A 133 20.68 1.66 5.33
CA TYR A 133 21.79 2.09 4.47
C TYR A 133 23.10 1.37 4.81
N TYR A 134 24.02 1.36 3.85
CA TYR A 134 25.37 0.83 4.05
C TYR A 134 26.27 1.84 4.77
N ASN A 135 27.03 1.38 5.77
CA ASN A 135 28.03 2.19 6.47
C ASN A 135 29.31 1.37 6.72
N THR A 136 30.48 2.03 6.75
CA THR A 136 31.76 1.39 7.11
C THR A 136 31.72 0.94 8.56
N ARG A 137 31.71 -0.38 8.77
CA ARG A 137 31.53 -0.97 10.11
C ARG A 137 32.58 -2.02 10.45
N LEU A 138 33.38 -2.46 9.49
CA LEU A 138 34.60 -3.23 9.72
C LEU A 138 35.77 -2.56 9.02
N ILE A 139 36.88 -2.38 9.74
CA ILE A 139 38.11 -1.79 9.21
C ILE A 139 39.31 -2.67 9.59
N ARG A 140 40.21 -2.94 8.65
CA ARG A 140 41.44 -3.70 8.90
C ARG A 140 42.46 -2.84 9.63
N LEU A 141 43.02 -3.36 10.72
CA LEU A 141 43.81 -2.55 11.66
C LEU A 141 45.25 -2.25 11.20
N ASN A 142 45.74 -2.87 10.11
CA ASN A 142 47.06 -2.54 9.57
C ASN A 142 47.09 -1.27 8.68
N LYS A 143 45.97 -0.59 8.50
CA LYS A 143 45.90 0.67 7.74
C LYS A 143 45.75 1.87 8.70
N PRO A 144 46.32 3.05 8.38
CA PRO A 144 46.22 4.23 9.24
C PRO A 144 44.86 4.94 9.08
N TRP A 145 43.81 4.34 9.64
CA TRP A 145 42.47 4.90 9.61
C TRP A 145 42.36 6.18 10.45
N THR A 146 41.62 7.15 9.94
CA THR A 146 41.21 8.36 10.66
C THR A 146 39.73 8.58 10.43
N CYS A 147 39.01 8.93 11.49
CA CYS A 147 37.60 9.30 11.43
C CYS A 147 37.49 10.82 11.31
N ILE A 148 36.94 11.30 10.20
CA ILE A 148 36.87 12.73 9.87
C ILE A 148 35.48 13.26 10.12
N GLY A 149 35.41 14.41 10.79
CA GLY A 149 34.22 15.21 10.98
C GLY A 149 33.83 15.38 12.44
N VAL A 150 33.49 16.60 12.83
CA VAL A 150 33.03 16.91 14.20
C VAL A 150 31.67 16.27 14.52
N THR A 151 30.89 15.97 13.49
CA THR A 151 29.67 15.13 13.44
C THR A 151 29.53 14.56 12.01
N HIS A 152 28.62 13.61 11.80
CA HIS A 152 28.40 12.93 10.51
C HIS A 152 29.69 12.37 9.91
N GLU A 153 30.44 11.71 10.79
CA GLU A 153 31.81 11.27 10.59
C GLU A 153 31.95 10.14 9.57
N TYR A 154 33.11 10.07 8.93
CA TYR A 154 33.44 9.01 7.98
C TYR A 154 34.90 8.58 8.12
N TRP A 155 35.18 7.33 7.77
CA TRP A 155 36.52 6.74 7.88
C TRP A 155 37.29 6.87 6.57
N MET A 156 38.53 7.34 6.67
CA MET A 156 39.47 7.39 5.56
C MET A 156 40.87 6.96 5.99
N VAL A 157 41.74 6.64 5.04
CA VAL A 157 43.16 6.38 5.30
C VAL A 157 43.99 7.57 4.84
N LYS A 158 44.60 8.27 5.79
CA LYS A 158 45.54 9.37 5.51
C LYS A 158 46.95 8.81 5.36
N ASN A 159 47.57 9.01 4.18
CA ASN A 159 49.01 8.80 4.02
C ASN A 159 49.75 10.10 4.38
N VAL A 160 50.91 9.97 5.02
CA VAL A 160 51.72 11.10 5.48
C VAL A 160 52.37 11.87 4.31
N ASP A 161 52.52 11.23 3.14
CA ASP A 161 53.33 11.77 2.03
C ASP A 161 52.57 12.12 0.73
N ASP A 162 51.24 12.03 0.64
CA ASP A 162 50.52 12.47 -0.57
C ASP A 162 49.05 12.85 -0.31
N ASN A 163 48.62 14.00 -0.82
CA ASN A 163 47.23 14.48 -0.88
C ASN A 163 46.34 13.65 -1.84
N LYS A 164 46.68 12.39 -2.11
CA LYS A 164 45.88 11.46 -2.91
C LYS A 164 45.29 10.39 -1.98
N ASN A 165 43.98 10.18 -2.09
CA ASN A 165 43.30 9.06 -1.45
C ASN A 165 44.08 7.76 -1.68
N SER A 166 44.54 7.13 -0.60
CA SER A 166 45.15 5.82 -0.70
C SER A 166 44.08 4.81 -1.14
N ASN A 167 44.34 4.06 -2.21
CA ASN A 167 43.43 3.03 -2.70
C ASN A 167 43.28 1.93 -1.64
N VAL A 168 42.21 2.00 -0.84
CA VAL A 168 41.78 0.94 0.08
C VAL A 168 40.71 0.09 -0.59
N SER A 169 40.83 -1.22 -0.43
CA SER A 169 39.85 -2.15 -0.98
C SER A 169 38.56 -2.16 -0.15
N LEU A 170 37.41 -2.06 -0.82
CA LEU A 170 36.07 -2.05 -0.23
C LEU A 170 35.33 -3.36 -0.52
N GLY A 171 34.87 -4.04 0.53
CA GLY A 171 33.86 -5.09 0.42
C GLY A 171 32.49 -4.64 0.90
N LYS A 172 31.42 -5.29 0.42
CA LYS A 172 30.06 -5.14 0.97
C LYS A 172 29.62 -6.49 1.54
N LEU A 173 29.07 -6.49 2.75
CA LEU A 173 28.50 -7.70 3.33
C LEU A 173 26.99 -7.71 3.12
N GLU A 174 26.49 -8.85 2.64
CA GLU A 174 25.06 -9.04 2.35
C GLU A 174 24.23 -9.02 3.63
N LYS A 175 23.01 -8.46 3.53
CA LYS A 175 22.03 -8.40 4.63
C LYS A 175 21.75 -9.77 5.26
N THR A 176 21.73 -10.80 4.43
CA THR A 176 21.48 -12.21 4.80
C THR A 176 22.66 -12.86 5.53
N SER A 177 23.81 -12.18 5.58
CA SER A 177 24.98 -12.60 6.35
C SER A 177 25.03 -11.88 7.69
N ILE A 178 25.02 -10.55 7.66
CA ILE A 178 25.20 -9.70 8.84
C ILE A 178 24.49 -8.35 8.65
N LEU A 179 23.88 -7.84 9.72
CA LEU A 179 23.24 -6.53 9.73
C LEU A 179 23.31 -5.89 11.12
N ILE A 180 23.23 -4.56 11.19
CA ILE A 180 23.19 -3.80 12.43
C ILE A 180 21.78 -3.22 12.60
N ILE A 181 21.18 -3.48 13.76
CA ILE A 181 19.94 -2.83 14.19
C ILE A 181 20.31 -1.64 15.08
N ASP A 182 19.94 -0.44 14.62
CA ASP A 182 20.10 0.83 15.33
C ASP A 182 18.77 1.16 16.03
N LEU A 183 18.72 0.91 17.34
CA LEU A 183 17.50 1.07 18.16
C LEU A 183 17.25 2.53 18.54
N GLY A 184 18.34 3.28 18.58
CA GLY A 184 18.28 4.71 18.71
C GLY A 184 17.87 5.23 20.10
N ASP A 185 18.16 4.51 21.17
CA ASP A 185 17.82 4.82 22.57
C ASP A 185 19.04 5.21 23.43
N GLY A 186 20.18 5.55 22.81
CA GLY A 186 21.38 6.03 23.51
C GLY A 186 21.23 7.40 24.20
N GLY A 187 22.00 7.63 25.26
CA GLY A 187 21.88 8.80 26.16
C GLY A 187 22.15 10.17 25.51
N SER A 188 22.75 10.18 24.31
CA SER A 188 23.22 11.39 23.61
C SER A 188 22.18 12.11 22.73
N LYS A 189 20.88 11.95 22.97
CA LYS A 189 19.81 12.35 22.02
C LYS A 189 18.97 13.57 22.40
N HIS A 190 18.86 13.92 23.68
CA HIS A 190 17.97 15.00 24.14
C HIS A 190 18.34 16.41 23.63
N ASP A 191 19.59 16.66 23.20
CA ASP A 191 20.07 17.94 22.65
C ASP A 191 20.80 17.80 21.30
N LYS A 192 20.52 16.73 20.53
CA LYS A 192 21.32 16.35 19.33
C LYS A 192 21.58 17.54 18.41
N PHE A 193 20.53 18.21 17.94
CA PHE A 193 20.67 19.27 16.94
C PHE A 193 21.42 20.50 17.47
N LYS A 194 21.18 20.93 18.72
CA LYS A 194 21.91 22.09 19.26
C LYS A 194 23.37 21.74 19.55
N ARG A 195 23.67 20.51 19.97
CA ARG A 195 25.05 20.03 20.09
C ARG A 195 25.74 20.02 18.73
N ASP A 196 25.11 19.45 17.72
CA ASP A 196 25.67 19.35 16.38
C ASP A 196 25.92 20.76 15.80
N ILE A 197 25.01 21.73 15.99
CA ILE A 197 25.23 23.15 15.66
C ILE A 197 26.49 23.69 16.34
N ARG A 198 26.63 23.55 17.67
CA ARG A 198 27.80 24.06 18.41
C ARG A 198 29.12 23.45 17.91
N LEU A 199 29.12 22.14 17.65
CA LEU A 199 30.29 21.43 17.15
C LEU A 199 30.67 21.89 15.73
N LEU A 200 29.69 22.01 14.84
CA LEU A 200 29.90 22.44 13.45
C LEU A 200 30.31 23.91 13.35
N GLU A 201 29.73 24.79 14.15
CA GLU A 201 30.17 26.19 14.24
C GLU A 201 31.63 26.30 14.69
N SER A 202 32.08 25.44 15.62
CA SER A 202 33.50 25.36 16.00
C SER A 202 34.35 24.78 14.89
N GLY A 203 33.93 23.67 14.29
CA GLY A 203 34.65 23.04 13.19
C GLY A 203 34.85 23.97 12.00
N ILE A 204 33.88 24.86 11.71
CA ILE A 204 34.01 25.88 10.66
C ILE A 204 34.99 26.99 11.04
N ARG A 205 35.11 27.36 12.33
CA ARG A 205 36.15 28.31 12.75
C ARG A 205 37.55 27.74 12.53
N ASP A 206 37.70 26.44 12.78
CA ASP A 206 38.98 25.74 12.67
C ASP A 206 39.30 25.36 11.19
N GLU A 207 38.27 24.97 10.43
CA GLU A 207 38.35 24.55 9.03
C GLU A 207 37.32 25.31 8.15
N PRO A 208 37.55 26.60 7.84
CA PRO A 208 36.55 27.47 7.17
C PRO A 208 36.25 27.11 5.71
N CYS A 209 37.03 26.22 5.10
CA CYS A 209 36.79 25.73 3.74
C CYS A 209 36.16 24.33 3.70
N ASN A 210 35.75 23.77 4.86
CA ASN A 210 35.16 22.44 4.92
C ASN A 210 33.67 22.48 4.50
N SER A 211 33.40 22.18 3.22
CA SER A 211 32.07 22.22 2.63
C SER A 211 31.04 21.37 3.38
N ARG A 212 31.47 20.19 3.86
CA ARG A 212 30.65 19.22 4.58
C ARG A 212 30.17 19.77 5.92
N TYR A 213 30.97 20.59 6.61
CA TYR A 213 30.53 21.25 7.85
C TYR A 213 29.41 22.25 7.58
N TYR A 214 29.53 23.07 6.54
CA TYR A 214 28.45 23.99 6.15
C TYR A 214 27.18 23.22 5.77
N PHE A 215 27.31 22.13 5.01
CA PHE A 215 26.18 21.28 4.62
C PHE A 215 25.38 20.77 5.83
N TYR A 216 26.06 20.12 6.80
CA TYR A 216 25.37 19.58 7.97
C TYR A 216 24.94 20.65 8.97
N LEU A 217 25.62 21.79 9.02
CA LEU A 217 25.18 22.92 9.86
C LEU A 217 23.85 23.48 9.32
N ALA A 218 23.74 23.63 8.00
CA ALA A 218 22.53 24.08 7.35
C ALA A 218 21.36 23.09 7.55
N GLN A 219 21.62 21.78 7.45
CA GLN A 219 20.64 20.73 7.79
C GLN A 219 20.18 20.86 9.24
N SER A 220 21.11 21.05 10.18
CA SER A 220 20.79 21.19 11.60
C SER A 220 19.96 22.44 11.88
N TYR A 221 20.29 23.59 11.27
CA TYR A 221 19.48 24.80 11.39
C TYR A 221 18.07 24.59 10.83
N ARG A 222 17.92 23.94 9.68
CA ARG A 222 16.62 23.60 9.10
C ARG A 222 15.80 22.73 10.04
N ASP A 223 16.41 21.70 10.63
CA ASP A 223 15.72 20.77 11.54
C ASP A 223 15.31 21.45 12.86
N THR A 224 16.06 22.47 13.30
CA THR A 224 15.67 23.38 14.39
C THR A 224 14.74 24.51 13.97
N LYS A 225 14.30 24.55 12.70
CA LYS A 225 13.42 25.56 12.09
C LYS A 225 14.00 26.97 11.98
N ASP A 226 15.32 27.14 12.14
CA ASP A 226 16.01 28.40 11.86
C ASP A 226 16.33 28.50 10.36
N TYR A 227 15.27 28.65 9.56
CA TYR A 227 15.35 28.53 8.10
C TYR A 227 16.21 29.60 7.44
N TYR A 228 16.28 30.82 7.99
CA TYR A 228 17.13 31.87 7.44
C TYR A 228 18.61 31.52 7.58
N LYS A 229 19.05 31.08 8.78
CA LYS A 229 20.43 30.61 8.95
C LYS A 229 20.72 29.37 8.11
N ALA A 230 19.75 28.46 7.97
CA ALA A 230 19.90 27.31 7.09
C ALA A 230 20.19 27.77 5.64
N ILE A 231 19.42 28.72 5.12
CA ILE A 231 19.59 29.25 3.75
C ILE A 231 20.96 29.93 3.58
N ASP A 232 21.35 30.80 4.51
CA ASP A 232 22.65 31.47 4.43
C ASP A 232 23.82 30.46 4.48
N THR A 233 23.67 29.43 5.31
CA THR A 233 24.69 28.38 5.46
C THR A 233 24.74 27.45 4.24
N TYR A 234 23.58 27.09 3.66
CA TYR A 234 23.54 26.35 2.38
C TYR A 234 24.17 27.16 1.25
N THR A 235 23.95 28.47 1.21
CA THR A 235 24.56 29.35 0.21
C THR A 235 26.08 29.32 0.32
N LYS A 236 26.63 29.43 1.54
CA LYS A 236 28.09 29.27 1.77
C LYS A 236 28.60 27.89 1.36
N CYS A 237 27.82 26.83 1.60
CA CYS A 237 28.18 25.49 1.15
C CYS A 237 28.24 25.40 -0.39
N ILE A 238 27.33 26.06 -1.09
CA ILE A 238 27.31 26.13 -2.56
C ILE A 238 28.54 26.88 -3.08
N ASP A 239 28.92 27.98 -2.44
CA ASP A 239 30.08 28.79 -2.84
C ASP A 239 31.43 28.03 -2.75
N LEU A 240 31.51 26.99 -1.92
CA LEU A 240 32.68 26.12 -1.81
C LEU A 240 32.79 25.07 -2.93
N ASP A 241 31.68 24.79 -3.64
CA ASP A 241 31.58 23.93 -4.83
C ASP A 241 32.44 22.64 -4.83
N ASP A 242 32.26 21.82 -3.78
CA ASP A 242 33.10 20.63 -3.56
C ASP A 242 32.53 19.36 -4.24
N TRP A 243 31.40 18.84 -3.74
CA TRP A 243 30.73 17.66 -4.31
C TRP A 243 29.40 18.04 -4.98
N SER A 244 29.29 17.78 -6.28
CA SER A 244 28.13 18.17 -7.09
C SER A 244 26.76 17.72 -6.52
N GLU A 245 26.64 16.52 -5.94
CA GLU A 245 25.36 16.10 -5.34
C GLU A 245 25.04 16.90 -4.07
N GLN A 246 26.06 17.24 -3.26
CA GLN A 246 25.91 18.08 -2.08
C GLN A 246 25.47 19.50 -2.49
N THR A 247 26.16 20.10 -3.47
CA THR A 247 25.80 21.44 -4.00
C THR A 247 24.37 21.46 -4.51
N TRP A 248 23.95 20.43 -5.26
CA TRP A 248 22.57 20.30 -5.71
C TRP A 248 21.58 20.20 -4.53
N TYR A 249 21.89 19.37 -3.53
CA TYR A 249 21.01 19.17 -2.38
C TYR A 249 20.86 20.47 -1.57
N CYS A 250 21.90 21.31 -1.50
CA CYS A 250 21.82 22.66 -0.93
C CYS A 250 20.79 23.53 -1.68
N TYR A 251 20.83 23.58 -3.01
CA TYR A 251 19.82 24.30 -3.80
C TYR A 251 18.40 23.78 -3.54
N TYR A 252 18.25 22.46 -3.50
CA TYR A 252 16.97 21.82 -3.20
C TYR A 252 16.47 22.21 -1.81
N MET A 253 17.30 22.12 -0.77
CA MET A 253 16.90 22.46 0.60
C MET A 253 16.65 23.95 0.82
N ILE A 254 17.36 24.85 0.12
CA ILE A 254 17.00 26.27 0.11
C ILE A 254 15.56 26.45 -0.39
N SER A 255 15.15 25.71 -1.43
CA SER A 255 13.76 25.76 -1.92
C SER A 255 12.78 25.33 -0.81
N VAL A 256 13.05 24.21 -0.14
CA VAL A 256 12.21 23.72 0.97
C VAL A 256 12.11 24.74 2.10
N CYS A 257 13.23 25.37 2.50
CA CYS A 257 13.24 26.43 3.49
C CYS A 257 12.38 27.63 3.07
N TRP A 258 12.46 28.06 1.81
CA TRP A 258 11.61 29.15 1.30
C TRP A 258 10.13 28.79 1.29
N LEU A 259 9.78 27.54 0.98
CA LEU A 259 8.42 27.04 1.07
C LEU A 259 7.89 27.10 2.51
N LEU A 260 8.68 26.63 3.48
CA LEU A 260 8.33 26.65 4.90
C LEU A 260 8.22 28.06 5.49
N LEU A 261 8.97 29.01 4.94
CA LEU A 261 8.86 30.45 5.25
C LEU A 261 7.71 31.16 4.51
N ASN A 262 6.91 30.44 3.71
CA ASN A 262 5.86 30.99 2.85
C ASN A 262 6.37 32.08 1.87
N LYS A 263 7.65 32.01 1.45
CA LYS A 263 8.27 32.93 0.49
C LYS A 263 8.23 32.33 -0.92
N TYR A 264 7.03 32.31 -1.49
CA TYR A 264 6.73 31.49 -2.67
C TYR A 264 7.52 31.84 -3.94
N ASP A 265 7.78 33.11 -4.23
CA ASP A 265 8.57 33.48 -5.42
C ASP A 265 10.01 32.98 -5.29
N LYS A 266 10.57 33.04 -4.07
CA LYS A 266 11.90 32.49 -3.78
C LYS A 266 11.90 30.97 -3.87
N PHE A 267 10.86 30.30 -3.36
CA PHE A 267 10.69 28.85 -3.49
C PHE A 267 10.71 28.41 -4.96
N ILE A 268 9.89 29.02 -5.82
CA ILE A 268 9.82 28.68 -7.25
C ILE A 268 11.19 28.88 -7.90
N ASN A 269 11.83 30.04 -7.67
CA ASN A 269 13.14 30.32 -8.24
C ASN A 269 14.19 29.31 -7.79
N SER A 270 14.23 28.95 -6.50
CA SER A 270 15.17 27.96 -5.97
C SER A 270 14.92 26.55 -6.50
N CYS A 271 13.65 26.12 -6.68
CA CYS A 271 13.33 24.86 -7.37
C CYS A 271 13.92 24.84 -8.79
N LEU A 272 13.75 25.93 -9.54
CA LEU A 272 14.27 26.05 -10.90
C LEU A 272 15.80 26.09 -10.94
N GLN A 273 16.46 26.71 -9.95
CA GLN A 273 17.92 26.66 -9.84
C GLN A 273 18.42 25.24 -9.54
N ALA A 274 17.79 24.53 -8.60
CA ALA A 274 18.14 23.14 -8.31
C ALA A 274 17.98 22.24 -9.55
N TYR A 275 16.85 22.38 -10.26
CA TYR A 275 16.61 21.65 -11.51
C TYR A 275 17.63 22.02 -12.60
N LYS A 276 17.94 23.31 -12.78
CA LYS A 276 18.95 23.76 -13.76
C LYS A 276 20.33 23.18 -13.44
N PHE A 277 20.71 23.11 -12.17
CA PHE A 277 22.00 22.61 -11.74
C PHE A 277 22.14 21.10 -11.97
N ARG A 278 21.10 20.31 -11.70
CA ARG A 278 21.09 18.86 -11.93
C ARG A 278 19.75 18.40 -12.50
N PRO A 279 19.54 18.47 -13.83
CA PRO A 279 18.27 18.13 -14.47
C PRO A 279 17.87 16.66 -14.34
N SER A 280 18.79 15.78 -13.98
CA SER A 280 18.52 14.37 -13.67
C SER A 280 17.79 14.16 -12.34
N ARG A 281 17.62 15.20 -11.53
CA ARG A 281 16.95 15.12 -10.22
C ARG A 281 15.59 15.82 -10.23
N ALA A 282 14.52 15.04 -10.09
CA ALA A 282 13.14 15.46 -10.27
C ALA A 282 12.47 16.03 -9.00
N GLU A 283 13.05 15.82 -7.82
CA GLU A 283 12.45 16.17 -6.51
C GLU A 283 12.01 17.65 -6.44
N PRO A 284 12.83 18.65 -6.82
CA PRO A 284 12.43 20.05 -6.80
C PRO A 284 11.27 20.35 -7.76
N VAL A 285 11.21 19.65 -8.90
CA VAL A 285 10.13 19.80 -9.90
C VAL A 285 8.84 19.20 -9.36
N TYR A 286 8.90 18.05 -8.68
CA TYR A 286 7.75 17.46 -8.01
C TYR A 286 7.16 18.39 -6.94
N HIS A 287 7.99 18.94 -6.06
CA HIS A 287 7.53 19.89 -5.04
C HIS A 287 6.92 21.15 -5.66
N LEU A 288 7.45 21.62 -6.80
CA LEU A 288 6.87 22.70 -7.57
C LEU A 288 5.49 22.33 -8.14
N VAL A 289 5.32 21.12 -8.71
CA VAL A 289 4.02 20.62 -9.20
C VAL A 289 2.99 20.58 -8.07
N LYS A 290 3.34 19.95 -6.95
CA LYS A 290 2.47 19.85 -5.77
C LYS A 290 2.06 21.22 -5.25
N TYR A 291 3.02 22.14 -5.11
CA TYR A 291 2.73 23.51 -4.71
C TYR A 291 1.78 24.21 -5.69
N LEU A 292 2.06 24.15 -7.00
CA LEU A 292 1.21 24.77 -8.01
C LEU A 292 -0.21 24.21 -8.02
N ARG A 293 -0.37 22.89 -7.81
CA ARG A 293 -1.69 22.26 -7.64
C ARG A 293 -2.41 22.83 -6.41
N ILE A 294 -1.76 22.90 -5.25
CA ILE A 294 -2.34 23.46 -4.01
C ILE A 294 -2.76 24.92 -4.21
N GLN A 295 -1.97 25.70 -4.97
CA GLN A 295 -2.30 27.09 -5.34
C GLN A 295 -3.33 27.21 -6.47
N LYS A 296 -3.97 26.11 -6.89
CA LYS A 296 -4.96 26.05 -7.97
C LYS A 296 -4.44 26.53 -9.34
N LYS A 297 -3.11 26.54 -9.53
CA LYS A 297 -2.44 26.90 -10.80
C LYS A 297 -2.30 25.67 -11.70
N TYR A 298 -3.41 24.98 -11.95
CA TYR A 298 -3.42 23.61 -12.51
C TYR A 298 -2.76 23.48 -13.87
N LYS A 299 -2.92 24.45 -14.79
CA LYS A 299 -2.24 24.43 -16.09
C LYS A 299 -0.72 24.50 -15.97
N LYS A 300 -0.21 25.31 -15.02
CA LYS A 300 1.23 25.38 -14.73
C LYS A 300 1.72 24.10 -14.05
N ALA A 301 0.94 23.54 -13.12
CA ALA A 301 1.24 22.26 -12.51
C ALA A 301 1.34 21.15 -13.56
N ALA A 302 0.41 21.09 -14.52
CA ALA A 302 0.43 20.14 -15.63
C ALA A 302 1.69 20.30 -16.51
N TYR A 303 2.10 21.53 -16.82
CA TYR A 303 3.32 21.79 -17.57
C TYR A 303 4.58 21.23 -16.86
N TYR A 304 4.74 21.51 -15.56
CA TYR A 304 5.88 20.97 -14.82
C TYR A 304 5.77 19.46 -14.53
N TYR A 305 4.56 18.91 -14.47
CA TYR A 305 4.34 17.47 -14.40
C TYR A 305 4.88 16.78 -15.65
N GLU A 306 4.59 17.31 -16.85
CA GLU A 306 5.11 16.73 -18.11
C GLU A 306 6.64 16.71 -18.15
N ILE A 307 7.28 17.75 -17.60
CA ILE A 307 8.74 17.77 -17.43
C ILE A 307 9.17 16.71 -16.42
N GLY A 308 8.64 16.77 -15.20
CA GLY A 308 9.08 15.95 -14.08
C GLY A 308 8.90 14.44 -14.30
N LYS A 309 7.75 14.02 -14.85
CA LYS A 309 7.46 12.61 -15.13
C LYS A 309 8.42 11.96 -16.14
N SER A 310 9.08 12.77 -16.97
CA SER A 310 10.00 12.30 -18.01
C SER A 310 11.42 12.05 -17.50
N ILE A 311 11.72 12.49 -16.27
CA ILE A 311 13.03 12.33 -15.65
C ILE A 311 13.11 10.92 -15.04
N PRO A 312 14.04 10.05 -15.51
CA PRO A 312 14.19 8.71 -14.99
C PRO A 312 14.85 8.69 -13.61
N PHE A 313 14.76 7.55 -12.91
CA PHE A 313 15.47 7.34 -11.64
C PHE A 313 16.99 7.57 -11.80
N PRO A 314 17.64 8.37 -10.95
CA PRO A 314 19.04 8.79 -11.13
C PRO A 314 20.02 7.71 -10.63
N ILE A 315 20.37 6.75 -11.49
CA ILE A 315 21.22 5.59 -11.13
C ILE A 315 22.66 5.94 -10.70
N ASN A 316 23.14 7.14 -11.02
CA ASN A 316 24.51 7.59 -10.72
C ASN A 316 24.59 8.47 -9.46
N ASP A 317 23.45 8.78 -8.84
CA ASP A 317 23.38 9.58 -7.62
C ASP A 317 23.20 8.67 -6.41
N ILE A 318 23.65 9.13 -5.25
CA ILE A 318 23.52 8.40 -3.98
C ILE A 318 22.98 9.28 -2.85
N LEU A 319 23.09 10.60 -2.96
CA LEU A 319 22.72 11.51 -1.87
C LEU A 319 21.20 11.74 -1.83
N PHE A 320 20.55 11.11 -0.85
CA PHE A 320 19.18 11.37 -0.42
C PHE A 320 18.15 11.43 -1.55
N ILE A 321 18.17 10.44 -2.45
CA ILE A 321 17.16 10.31 -3.51
C ILE A 321 15.81 9.96 -2.88
N GLU A 322 14.73 10.61 -3.33
CA GLU A 322 13.35 10.31 -2.93
C GLU A 322 12.69 9.35 -3.95
N PRO A 323 12.65 8.02 -3.72
CA PRO A 323 12.26 7.06 -4.77
C PRO A 323 10.81 7.23 -5.22
N ASP A 324 9.93 7.65 -4.32
CA ASP A 324 8.49 7.81 -4.58
C ASP A 324 8.20 8.88 -5.66
N VAL A 325 9.07 9.89 -5.77
CA VAL A 325 9.00 10.93 -6.81
C VAL A 325 9.09 10.32 -8.20
N TYR A 326 9.96 9.31 -8.38
CA TYR A 326 10.25 8.68 -9.67
C TYR A 326 9.31 7.51 -9.97
N THR A 327 8.59 7.00 -8.97
CA THR A 327 7.69 5.86 -9.15
C THR A 327 6.25 6.31 -9.37
N HIS A 328 5.65 7.06 -8.43
CA HIS A 328 4.20 7.28 -8.44
C HIS A 328 3.74 8.71 -8.10
N LEU A 329 4.54 9.52 -7.39
CA LEU A 329 4.03 10.80 -6.88
C LEU A 329 3.65 11.82 -7.96
N PHE A 330 4.37 11.85 -9.10
CA PHE A 330 3.93 12.66 -10.25
C PHE A 330 2.58 12.19 -10.80
N HIS A 331 2.38 10.86 -10.92
CA HIS A 331 1.14 10.30 -11.40
C HIS A 331 -0.02 10.57 -10.43
N TYR A 332 0.23 10.48 -9.12
CA TYR A 332 -0.72 10.87 -8.09
C TYR A 332 -1.18 12.32 -8.27
N GLU A 333 -0.24 13.26 -8.36
CA GLU A 333 -0.55 14.68 -8.57
C GLU A 333 -1.38 14.89 -9.85
N TYR A 334 -1.07 14.15 -10.91
CA TYR A 334 -1.80 14.20 -12.18
C TYR A 334 -3.24 13.68 -12.07
N THR A 335 -3.52 12.66 -11.25
CA THR A 335 -4.90 12.18 -10.98
C THR A 335 -5.80 13.29 -10.44
N ILE A 336 -5.25 14.32 -9.79
CA ILE A 336 -6.01 15.47 -9.27
C ILE A 336 -6.03 16.60 -10.31
N ILE A 337 -4.89 16.88 -10.95
CA ILE A 337 -4.76 17.97 -11.93
C ILE A 337 -5.75 17.78 -13.10
N GLN A 338 -5.95 16.53 -13.56
CA GLN A 338 -6.85 16.21 -14.67
C GLN A 338 -8.28 16.74 -14.46
N TYR A 339 -8.78 16.71 -13.24
CA TYR A 339 -10.11 17.26 -12.88
C TYR A 339 -10.22 18.76 -13.19
N TYR A 340 -9.13 19.51 -13.11
CA TYR A 340 -9.20 20.95 -13.27
C TYR A 340 -8.82 21.44 -14.67
N ILE A 341 -8.03 20.65 -15.42
CA ILE A 341 -7.55 21.05 -16.74
C ILE A 341 -8.37 20.45 -17.89
N ASN A 342 -9.05 19.32 -17.67
CA ASN A 342 -9.73 18.61 -18.74
C ASN A 342 -11.26 18.67 -18.58
N LYS A 343 -11.93 19.09 -19.65
CA LYS A 343 -13.40 19.05 -19.71
C LYS A 343 -13.92 17.61 -19.85
N ASN A 344 -13.15 16.74 -20.52
CA ASN A 344 -13.49 15.33 -20.64
C ASN A 344 -13.08 14.58 -19.36
N ARG A 345 -14.07 14.22 -18.55
CA ARG A 345 -13.87 13.49 -17.28
C ARG A 345 -13.34 12.07 -17.47
N LEU A 346 -13.59 11.45 -18.62
CA LEU A 346 -13.16 10.07 -18.89
C LEU A 346 -11.64 9.93 -18.94
N LEU A 347 -10.90 10.94 -19.39
CA LEU A 347 -9.43 10.88 -19.36
C LEU A 347 -8.90 10.90 -17.93
N GLY A 348 -9.52 11.70 -17.06
CA GLY A 348 -9.22 11.71 -15.63
C GLY A 348 -9.54 10.36 -14.99
N LEU A 349 -10.70 9.77 -15.31
CA LEU A 349 -11.11 8.45 -14.82
C LEU A 349 -10.13 7.35 -15.28
N PHE A 350 -9.70 7.36 -16.54
CA PHE A 350 -8.67 6.46 -17.05
C PHE A 350 -7.37 6.59 -16.24
N THR A 351 -6.91 7.83 -16.02
CA THR A 351 -5.68 8.12 -15.27
C THR A 351 -5.79 7.58 -13.83
N THR A 352 -6.94 7.75 -13.19
CA THR A 352 -7.24 7.23 -11.85
C THR A 352 -7.15 5.70 -11.80
N ILE A 353 -7.73 5.00 -12.78
CA ILE A 353 -7.72 3.53 -12.82
C ILE A 353 -6.33 2.99 -13.15
N ASP A 354 -5.62 3.61 -14.08
CA ASP A 354 -4.23 3.27 -14.40
C ASP A 354 -3.33 3.41 -13.17
N TYR A 355 -3.52 4.49 -12.39
CA TYR A 355 -2.81 4.68 -11.12
C TYR A 355 -3.12 3.55 -10.14
N LEU A 356 -4.39 3.24 -9.88
CA LEU A 356 -4.80 2.21 -8.92
C LEU A 356 -4.30 0.81 -9.32
N ASN A 357 -4.20 0.54 -10.63
CA ASN A 357 -3.66 -0.71 -11.16
C ASN A 357 -2.15 -0.83 -11.03
N LYS A 358 -1.40 0.26 -11.22
CA LYS A 358 0.08 0.24 -11.17
C LYS A 358 0.65 0.44 -9.78
N TYR A 359 -0.07 1.19 -8.95
CA TYR A 359 0.40 1.67 -7.65
C TYR A 359 -0.67 1.39 -6.55
N PRO A 360 -1.07 0.13 -6.32
CA PRO A 360 -2.17 -0.21 -5.41
C PRO A 360 -1.83 -0.01 -3.92
N ASP A 361 -0.55 -0.13 -3.57
CA ASP A 361 -0.09 -0.20 -2.17
C ASP A 361 0.66 1.07 -1.72
N THR A 362 0.42 2.23 -2.36
CA THR A 362 1.01 3.51 -1.94
C THR A 362 0.12 4.23 -0.93
N GLY A 363 0.68 5.19 -0.18
CA GLY A 363 -0.07 5.97 0.80
C GLY A 363 -1.24 6.76 0.18
N GLU A 364 -1.14 7.08 -1.11
CA GLU A 364 -2.06 7.89 -1.88
C GLU A 364 -3.19 7.09 -2.53
N SER A 365 -3.07 5.76 -2.67
CA SER A 365 -4.02 4.94 -3.44
C SER A 365 -5.46 5.06 -2.91
N ASN A 366 -5.64 5.15 -1.58
CA ASN A 366 -6.94 5.41 -0.97
C ASN A 366 -7.51 6.79 -1.34
N ILE A 367 -6.65 7.82 -1.43
CA ILE A 367 -7.06 9.16 -1.84
C ILE A 367 -7.48 9.15 -3.31
N VAL A 368 -6.71 8.48 -4.17
CA VAL A 368 -7.01 8.34 -5.59
C VAL A 368 -8.34 7.63 -5.81
N PHE A 369 -8.59 6.53 -5.09
CA PHE A 369 -9.87 5.83 -5.11
C PHE A 369 -11.03 6.72 -4.66
N ASN A 370 -10.89 7.43 -3.54
CA ASN A 370 -11.95 8.33 -3.03
C ASN A 370 -12.24 9.53 -3.95
N ASN A 371 -11.26 9.96 -4.75
CA ASN A 371 -11.44 11.02 -5.74
C ASN A 371 -12.06 10.52 -7.04
N MET A 372 -12.17 9.20 -7.25
CA MET A 372 -12.73 8.62 -8.48
C MET A 372 -14.13 9.15 -8.77
N LYS A 373 -14.98 9.32 -7.74
CA LYS A 373 -16.36 9.86 -7.83
C LYS A 373 -16.51 11.16 -8.62
N TYR A 374 -15.48 12.01 -8.65
CA TYR A 374 -15.51 13.26 -9.40
C TYR A 374 -15.43 13.08 -10.92
N TYR A 375 -15.11 11.85 -11.36
CA TYR A 375 -14.95 11.49 -12.76
C TYR A 375 -15.99 10.48 -13.28
N ILE A 376 -16.67 9.75 -12.38
CA ILE A 376 -17.60 8.67 -12.76
C ILE A 376 -18.79 9.25 -13.55
N PRO A 377 -19.04 8.80 -14.79
CA PRO A 377 -20.17 9.25 -15.59
C PRO A 377 -21.48 8.58 -15.18
N ARG A 378 -22.59 9.28 -15.46
CA ARG A 378 -23.95 8.73 -15.43
C ARG A 378 -24.24 7.97 -16.72
N LEU A 379 -24.58 6.69 -16.63
CA LEU A 379 -24.80 5.82 -17.78
C LEU A 379 -26.09 6.17 -18.54
N LEU A 380 -27.15 6.59 -17.84
CA LEU A 380 -28.42 6.97 -18.47
C LEU A 380 -28.36 8.23 -19.33
N ASP A 381 -27.29 9.03 -19.24
CA ASP A 381 -27.08 10.14 -20.19
C ASP A 381 -26.87 9.62 -21.62
N TYR A 382 -26.54 8.33 -21.78
CA TYR A 382 -26.34 7.62 -23.05
C TYR A 382 -27.32 6.46 -23.26
N GLY A 383 -28.23 6.26 -22.32
CA GLY A 383 -29.16 5.13 -22.28
C GLY A 383 -30.62 5.55 -22.30
N LYS A 384 -31.51 4.58 -22.08
CA LYS A 384 -32.95 4.79 -21.91
C LYS A 384 -33.43 4.05 -20.68
N ARG A 385 -34.27 4.70 -19.89
CA ARG A 385 -35.00 4.10 -18.78
C ARG A 385 -36.27 3.44 -19.31
N ILE A 386 -36.44 2.15 -19.01
CA ILE A 386 -37.67 1.40 -19.22
C ILE A 386 -38.32 1.17 -17.86
N LYS A 387 -39.55 1.67 -17.69
CA LYS A 387 -40.31 1.52 -16.45
C LYS A 387 -40.83 0.08 -16.34
N LEU A 388 -40.74 -0.51 -15.15
CA LEU A 388 -41.39 -1.76 -14.83
C LEU A 388 -42.66 -1.48 -14.02
N GLU A 389 -43.77 -2.13 -14.37
CA GLU A 389 -45.02 -2.03 -13.63
C GLU A 389 -45.01 -2.98 -12.43
N ILE A 390 -44.40 -2.52 -11.33
CA ILE A 390 -44.26 -3.29 -10.10
C ILE A 390 -44.88 -2.50 -8.94
N PRO A 391 -46.11 -2.82 -8.51
CA PRO A 391 -46.72 -2.18 -7.35
C PRO A 391 -46.06 -2.64 -6.05
N ASN A 392 -46.16 -1.80 -5.02
CA ASN A 392 -45.87 -2.17 -3.64
C ASN A 392 -46.92 -3.17 -3.14
N TYR A 393 -46.57 -3.94 -2.11
CA TYR A 393 -47.44 -4.95 -1.52
C TYR A 393 -47.58 -4.74 -0.02
N LYS A 394 -48.76 -4.33 0.44
CA LYS A 394 -49.00 -3.96 1.85
C LYS A 394 -47.97 -2.92 2.30
N ASN A 395 -47.25 -3.19 3.40
CA ASN A 395 -46.16 -2.36 3.92
C ASN A 395 -44.78 -2.70 3.31
N PHE A 396 -44.71 -3.60 2.33
CA PHE A 396 -43.49 -3.93 1.61
C PHE A 396 -43.43 -3.17 0.29
N ALA A 397 -42.24 -2.70 -0.06
CA ALA A 397 -42.00 -2.05 -1.34
C ALA A 397 -40.98 -2.80 -2.17
N ALA A 398 -41.19 -2.76 -3.48
CA ALA A 398 -40.36 -3.45 -4.45
C ALA A 398 -38.97 -2.80 -4.49
N SER A 399 -37.96 -3.63 -4.23
CA SER A 399 -36.60 -3.19 -3.95
C SER A 399 -35.60 -3.48 -5.05
N SER A 400 -35.67 -4.65 -5.67
CA SER A 400 -34.78 -5.07 -6.74
C SER A 400 -35.43 -6.17 -7.57
N ILE A 401 -34.89 -6.41 -8.76
CA ILE A 401 -35.36 -7.49 -9.64
C ILE A 401 -34.16 -8.19 -10.29
N SER A 402 -34.05 -9.50 -10.09
CA SER A 402 -33.15 -10.37 -10.86
C SER A 402 -33.88 -10.86 -12.11
N LEU A 403 -33.15 -11.08 -13.20
CA LEU A 403 -33.68 -11.64 -14.44
C LEU A 403 -32.92 -12.88 -14.87
N VAL A 404 -33.62 -13.80 -15.51
CA VAL A 404 -33.06 -14.87 -16.33
C VAL A 404 -33.88 -15.01 -17.60
N GLU A 405 -33.22 -15.29 -18.71
CA GLU A 405 -33.88 -15.51 -20.00
C GLU A 405 -34.54 -16.88 -20.07
N LEU A 406 -35.74 -16.91 -20.64
CA LEU A 406 -36.53 -18.10 -20.93
C LEU A 406 -36.62 -18.30 -22.45
N TYR A 407 -37.02 -19.51 -22.85
CA TYR A 407 -37.30 -19.80 -24.26
C TYR A 407 -38.37 -18.88 -24.86
N GLY A 408 -38.10 -18.39 -26.07
CA GLY A 408 -38.98 -17.52 -26.86
C GLY A 408 -38.91 -16.04 -26.47
N ASP A 409 -37.71 -15.52 -26.20
CA ASP A 409 -37.43 -14.11 -25.85
C ASP A 409 -38.26 -13.57 -24.68
N ARG A 410 -38.49 -14.42 -23.67
CA ARG A 410 -39.20 -14.04 -22.43
C ARG A 410 -38.20 -13.97 -21.28
N TYR A 411 -38.53 -13.19 -20.26
CA TYR A 411 -37.70 -13.09 -19.06
C TYR A 411 -38.47 -13.49 -17.82
N LEU A 412 -37.91 -14.38 -17.02
CA LEU A 412 -38.37 -14.61 -15.66
C LEU A 412 -37.68 -13.61 -14.73
N GLY A 413 -38.49 -12.86 -14.01
CA GLY A 413 -38.06 -11.95 -12.96
C GLY A 413 -38.35 -12.47 -11.57
N ASN A 414 -37.39 -12.33 -10.66
CA ASN A 414 -37.63 -12.40 -9.22
C ASN A 414 -37.58 -10.98 -8.65
N ILE A 415 -38.72 -10.49 -8.16
CA ILE A 415 -38.85 -9.19 -7.49
C ILE A 415 -38.67 -9.39 -5.99
N ARG A 416 -37.72 -8.65 -5.40
CA ARG A 416 -37.53 -8.59 -3.95
C ARG A 416 -38.38 -7.47 -3.35
N TYR A 417 -39.10 -7.75 -2.29
CA TYR A 417 -39.91 -6.81 -1.52
C TYR A 417 -39.34 -6.65 -0.11
N VAL A 418 -39.21 -5.41 0.39
CA VAL A 418 -38.66 -5.13 1.73
C VAL A 418 -39.56 -4.21 2.56
N ASN A 419 -39.58 -4.40 3.88
CA ASN A 419 -40.42 -3.64 4.83
C ASN A 419 -39.72 -2.41 5.47
N TYR A 420 -38.57 -1.99 4.97
CA TYR A 420 -37.86 -0.78 5.41
C TYR A 420 -37.73 0.26 4.32
N THR A 421 -37.47 1.51 4.69
CA THR A 421 -36.98 2.59 3.81
C THR A 421 -35.59 3.03 4.25
N ILE A 422 -34.80 3.59 3.34
CA ILE A 422 -33.49 4.18 3.66
C ILE A 422 -33.65 5.71 3.72
N ASN A 423 -33.28 6.32 4.84
CA ASN A 423 -33.32 7.78 5.01
C ASN A 423 -32.10 8.47 4.36
N ASP A 424 -32.05 9.80 4.41
CA ASP A 424 -30.94 10.58 3.83
C ASP A 424 -29.60 10.37 4.55
N GLN A 425 -29.63 9.87 5.79
CA GLN A 425 -28.45 9.49 6.57
C GLN A 425 -27.93 8.08 6.22
N GLY A 426 -28.72 7.27 5.51
CA GLY A 426 -28.40 5.89 5.16
C GLY A 426 -28.92 4.84 6.15
N ASP A 427 -29.75 5.23 7.12
CA ASP A 427 -30.34 4.33 8.11
C ASP A 427 -31.55 3.58 7.53
N TYR A 428 -31.67 2.33 7.93
CA TYR A 428 -32.78 1.44 7.59
C TYR A 428 -33.92 1.65 8.59
N LEU A 429 -35.03 2.23 8.14
CA LEU A 429 -36.20 2.52 8.97
C LEU A 429 -37.31 1.51 8.69
N THR A 430 -37.69 0.73 9.70
CA THR A 430 -38.87 -0.16 9.67
C THR A 430 -40.04 0.48 10.42
N GLN A 431 -41.26 0.03 10.12
CA GLN A 431 -42.43 0.41 10.91
C GLN A 431 -42.31 -0.20 12.32
N ASN A 432 -42.49 0.61 13.37
CA ASN A 432 -42.47 0.19 14.77
C ASN A 432 -41.22 -0.61 15.20
N ASN A 433 -40.05 -0.34 14.59
CA ASN A 433 -38.82 -1.11 14.82
C ASN A 433 -38.99 -2.63 14.60
N GLU A 434 -39.90 -3.03 13.70
CA GLU A 434 -40.01 -4.42 13.27
C GLU A 434 -38.69 -4.94 12.71
N THR A 435 -38.44 -6.24 12.86
CA THR A 435 -37.34 -6.94 12.19
C THR A 435 -37.42 -6.74 10.68
N ILE A 436 -36.26 -6.57 10.04
CA ILE A 436 -36.17 -6.47 8.57
C ILE A 436 -36.67 -7.79 7.97
N LYS A 437 -37.63 -7.69 7.06
CA LYS A 437 -38.25 -8.81 6.34
C LYS A 437 -38.08 -8.60 4.85
N THR A 438 -37.79 -9.69 4.15
CA THR A 438 -37.73 -9.72 2.69
C THR A 438 -38.66 -10.79 2.15
N LEU A 439 -39.43 -10.47 1.13
CA LEU A 439 -40.30 -11.40 0.39
C LEU A 439 -39.86 -11.46 -1.06
N ASN A 440 -40.14 -12.57 -1.73
CA ASN A 440 -39.79 -12.74 -3.13
C ASN A 440 -41.02 -13.07 -3.97
N ALA A 441 -41.13 -12.50 -5.17
CA ALA A 441 -42.23 -12.76 -6.09
C ALA A 441 -41.72 -13.01 -7.51
N CYS A 442 -42.37 -13.93 -8.22
CA CYS A 442 -42.08 -14.23 -9.62
C CYS A 442 -43.00 -13.45 -10.56
N VAL A 443 -42.47 -13.12 -11.73
CA VAL A 443 -43.19 -12.48 -12.84
C VAL A 443 -42.51 -12.82 -14.16
N VAL A 444 -43.28 -13.03 -15.23
CA VAL A 444 -42.73 -13.21 -16.57
C VAL A 444 -42.96 -11.94 -17.37
N TYR A 445 -41.91 -11.50 -18.07
CA TYR A 445 -41.95 -10.37 -19.00
C TYR A 445 -41.76 -10.84 -20.44
N ASP A 446 -42.33 -10.09 -21.37
CA ASP A 446 -41.98 -10.20 -22.79
C ASP A 446 -40.63 -9.53 -23.08
N HIS A 447 -40.22 -9.63 -24.33
CA HIS A 447 -39.02 -9.02 -24.83
C HIS A 447 -39.08 -7.47 -24.77
N HIS A 448 -40.20 -6.80 -24.54
CA HIS A 448 -40.28 -5.36 -24.33
C HIS A 448 -40.35 -4.94 -22.86
N PHE A 449 -40.25 -5.90 -21.93
CA PHE A 449 -40.47 -5.72 -20.49
C PHE A 449 -41.92 -5.37 -20.13
N ASN A 450 -42.88 -5.74 -20.98
CA ASN A 450 -44.30 -5.77 -20.61
C ASN A 450 -44.59 -7.05 -19.82
N LYS A 451 -45.44 -6.93 -18.80
CA LYS A 451 -45.81 -8.04 -17.92
C LYS A 451 -46.68 -9.04 -18.68
N LEU A 452 -46.29 -10.32 -18.68
CA LEU A 452 -47.05 -11.45 -19.28
C LEU A 452 -47.82 -12.27 -18.25
N THR A 453 -47.41 -12.25 -16.98
CA THR A 453 -48.09 -12.96 -15.88
C THR A 453 -48.29 -12.02 -14.70
N ASP A 454 -49.28 -12.27 -13.86
CA ASP A 454 -49.38 -11.54 -12.59
C ASP A 454 -48.21 -11.82 -11.65
N ILE A 455 -47.88 -10.82 -10.84
CA ILE A 455 -46.85 -10.93 -9.82
C ILE A 455 -47.37 -11.90 -8.75
N SER A 456 -46.67 -13.01 -8.59
CA SER A 456 -47.04 -14.08 -7.67
C SER A 456 -45.96 -14.26 -6.62
N PHE A 457 -46.31 -14.15 -5.35
CA PHE A 457 -45.36 -14.38 -4.26
C PHE A 457 -44.89 -15.83 -4.23
N MET A 458 -43.58 -16.00 -4.10
CA MET A 458 -42.94 -17.28 -3.83
C MET A 458 -43.24 -17.64 -2.36
N LYS A 459 -43.34 -18.93 -2.05
CA LYS A 459 -43.41 -19.37 -0.66
C LYS A 459 -42.07 -19.06 0.01
N ASP A 460 -42.09 -18.18 1.01
CA ASP A 460 -40.87 -17.68 1.67
C ASP A 460 -40.22 -18.71 2.62
N ASN A 461 -40.88 -19.85 2.85
CA ASN A 461 -40.33 -20.93 3.65
C ASN A 461 -39.48 -21.88 2.79
N LEU A 462 -38.19 -21.94 3.09
CA LEU A 462 -37.31 -22.99 2.57
C LEU A 462 -37.61 -24.27 3.34
N HIS A 463 -38.67 -24.99 2.95
CA HIS A 463 -39.16 -26.20 3.63
C HIS A 463 -38.05 -27.20 3.94
N ASP A 464 -37.09 -27.37 3.01
CA ASP A 464 -35.94 -28.26 3.17
C ASP A 464 -35.01 -27.85 4.34
N LEU A 465 -35.03 -26.58 4.76
CA LEU A 465 -34.17 -25.96 5.76
C LEU A 465 -34.91 -25.50 7.02
N GLU A 466 -36.21 -25.75 7.13
CA GLU A 466 -37.06 -25.18 8.20
C GLU A 466 -36.62 -25.63 9.62
N HIS A 467 -36.03 -26.82 9.72
CA HIS A 467 -35.56 -27.43 10.96
C HIS A 467 -34.19 -26.91 11.44
N VAL A 468 -33.52 -26.08 10.63
CA VAL A 468 -32.19 -25.52 10.93
C VAL A 468 -32.15 -23.99 10.91
N LYS A 469 -33.31 -23.34 11.06
CA LYS A 469 -33.40 -21.88 11.08
C LYS A 469 -32.88 -21.29 12.40
N VAL A 470 -32.32 -20.09 12.31
CA VAL A 470 -32.01 -19.24 13.46
C VAL A 470 -33.33 -18.78 14.11
N GLU A 471 -33.43 -18.86 15.44
CA GLU A 471 -34.66 -18.54 16.17
C GLU A 471 -35.02 -17.05 16.12
N THR A 472 -34.04 -16.16 16.27
CA THR A 472 -34.24 -14.70 16.35
C THR A 472 -33.35 -13.93 15.35
N PRO A 473 -33.49 -14.18 14.04
CA PRO A 473 -32.59 -13.60 13.06
C PRO A 473 -32.83 -12.10 12.93
N ARG A 474 -31.75 -11.33 12.78
CA ARG A 474 -31.83 -9.88 12.50
C ARG A 474 -32.48 -9.54 11.15
N ILE A 475 -32.51 -10.49 10.21
CA ILE A 475 -33.14 -10.38 8.89
C ILE A 475 -33.91 -11.67 8.61
N ILE A 476 -35.20 -11.55 8.32
CA ILE A 476 -36.12 -12.66 8.01
C ILE A 476 -36.29 -12.76 6.49
N GLY A 477 -36.13 -13.97 5.96
CA GLY A 477 -36.23 -14.31 4.54
C GLY A 477 -34.87 -14.47 3.84
N ILE A 478 -34.91 -14.48 2.51
CA ILE A 478 -33.73 -14.52 1.65
C ILE A 478 -33.62 -13.24 0.81
N GLU A 479 -32.42 -12.67 0.77
CA GLU A 479 -32.08 -11.40 0.14
C GLU A 479 -31.37 -11.63 -1.20
N ASP A 480 -31.51 -10.67 -2.11
CA ASP A 480 -30.72 -10.57 -3.34
C ASP A 480 -30.67 -11.86 -4.17
N VAL A 481 -31.83 -12.50 -4.31
CA VAL A 481 -32.02 -13.71 -5.13
C VAL A 481 -31.51 -13.44 -6.56
N ARG A 482 -30.43 -14.12 -6.95
CA ARG A 482 -29.90 -14.12 -8.32
C ARG A 482 -30.32 -15.39 -9.03
N LEU A 483 -31.03 -15.21 -10.13
CA LEU A 483 -31.44 -16.29 -11.01
C LEU A 483 -30.34 -16.59 -12.03
N PHE A 484 -30.16 -17.87 -12.36
CA PHE A 484 -29.27 -18.29 -13.43
C PHE A 484 -29.81 -19.56 -14.11
N ALA A 485 -29.48 -19.73 -15.39
CA ALA A 485 -29.81 -20.96 -16.11
C ALA A 485 -28.98 -22.12 -15.54
N TYR A 486 -29.63 -23.22 -15.16
CA TYR A 486 -28.99 -24.39 -14.59
C TYR A 486 -29.56 -25.67 -15.20
N ARG A 487 -28.83 -26.26 -16.15
CA ARG A 487 -29.28 -27.42 -16.93
C ARG A 487 -30.63 -27.11 -17.60
N SER A 488 -31.67 -27.92 -17.38
CA SER A 488 -33.04 -27.70 -17.86
C SER A 488 -33.93 -26.94 -16.86
N GLN A 489 -33.34 -26.36 -15.81
CA GLN A 489 -34.03 -25.69 -14.71
C GLN A 489 -33.45 -24.28 -14.48
N ILE A 490 -34.05 -23.57 -13.53
CA ILE A 490 -33.57 -22.25 -13.10
C ILE A 490 -32.99 -22.42 -11.71
N GLY A 491 -31.70 -22.14 -11.57
CA GLY A 491 -31.02 -22.11 -10.28
C GLY A 491 -31.17 -20.73 -9.64
N TYR A 492 -31.00 -20.69 -8.31
CA TYR A 492 -30.84 -19.42 -7.61
C TYR A 492 -29.75 -19.48 -6.53
N THR A 493 -29.19 -18.31 -6.23
CA THR A 493 -28.43 -18.05 -5.01
C THR A 493 -29.02 -16.86 -4.29
N ALA A 494 -29.04 -16.88 -2.96
CA ALA A 494 -29.52 -15.76 -2.17
C ALA A 494 -28.76 -15.66 -0.85
N SER A 495 -28.68 -14.46 -0.30
CA SER A 495 -28.09 -14.23 1.02
C SER A 495 -29.14 -14.39 2.11
N THR A 496 -28.77 -14.90 3.29
CA THR A 496 -29.71 -15.09 4.39
C THR A 496 -29.01 -15.10 5.75
N VAL A 497 -29.73 -14.65 6.78
CA VAL A 497 -29.37 -14.87 8.19
C VAL A 497 -30.27 -15.96 8.78
N GLN A 498 -31.57 -15.92 8.47
CA GLN A 498 -32.56 -16.88 8.98
C GLN A 498 -32.17 -18.35 8.76
N TYR A 499 -31.60 -18.67 7.59
CA TYR A 499 -31.19 -20.04 7.27
C TYR A 499 -29.67 -20.23 7.32
N SER A 500 -28.96 -19.41 8.10
CA SER A 500 -27.53 -19.60 8.36
C SER A 500 -27.28 -20.74 9.36
N TYR A 501 -26.05 -21.24 9.40
CA TYR A 501 -25.63 -22.27 10.37
C TYR A 501 -24.90 -21.66 11.59
N ASP A 502 -24.73 -20.34 11.63
CA ASP A 502 -23.89 -19.64 12.61
C ASP A 502 -24.31 -18.17 12.89
N ASP A 503 -25.56 -17.80 12.58
CA ASP A 503 -26.14 -16.45 12.74
C ASP A 503 -25.42 -15.32 11.96
N LYS A 504 -24.52 -15.69 11.03
CA LYS A 504 -23.87 -14.75 10.11
C LYS A 504 -24.62 -14.71 8.78
N ILE A 505 -24.26 -13.74 7.93
CA ILE A 505 -24.83 -13.71 6.58
C ILE A 505 -24.18 -14.82 5.76
N ARG A 506 -24.99 -15.75 5.28
CA ARG A 506 -24.59 -16.91 4.49
C ARG A 506 -25.34 -16.96 3.16
N ILE A 507 -24.88 -17.83 2.28
CA ILE A 507 -25.53 -18.09 0.99
C ILE A 507 -26.34 -19.38 1.07
N VAL A 508 -27.56 -19.32 0.56
CA VAL A 508 -28.35 -20.49 0.20
C VAL A 508 -28.46 -20.60 -1.33
N ASN A 509 -28.50 -21.83 -1.83
CA ASN A 509 -28.75 -22.11 -3.24
C ASN A 509 -29.82 -23.20 -3.42
N GLY A 510 -30.40 -23.27 -4.60
CA GLY A 510 -31.41 -24.27 -4.93
C GLY A 510 -32.01 -24.07 -6.32
N ILE A 511 -33.19 -24.63 -6.51
CA ILE A 511 -33.98 -24.51 -7.75
C ILE A 511 -35.11 -23.50 -7.53
N TYR A 512 -35.23 -22.57 -8.47
CA TYR A 512 -36.31 -21.60 -8.53
C TYR A 512 -37.44 -22.14 -9.40
N ASP A 513 -38.54 -22.58 -8.79
CA ASP A 513 -39.69 -23.09 -9.53
C ASP A 513 -40.86 -22.09 -9.57
N GLN A 514 -41.00 -21.41 -10.70
CA GLN A 514 -42.07 -20.45 -10.94
C GLN A 514 -43.46 -21.09 -11.04
N ILE A 515 -43.55 -22.39 -11.36
CA ILE A 515 -44.83 -23.08 -11.56
C ILE A 515 -45.48 -23.36 -10.20
N SER A 516 -44.76 -24.03 -9.29
CA SER A 516 -45.23 -24.27 -7.92
C SER A 516 -45.02 -23.09 -6.96
N LYS A 517 -44.35 -22.02 -7.44
CA LYS A 517 -44.04 -20.78 -6.72
C LYS A 517 -43.20 -21.04 -5.47
N GLN A 518 -42.17 -21.87 -5.60
CA GLN A 518 -41.36 -22.36 -4.48
C GLN A 518 -39.86 -22.34 -4.82
N PHE A 519 -39.06 -22.25 -3.75
CA PHE A 519 -37.64 -22.56 -3.78
C PHE A 519 -37.48 -24.02 -3.36
N LEU A 520 -36.90 -24.86 -4.22
CA LEU A 520 -36.82 -26.30 -4.05
C LEU A 520 -35.37 -26.77 -3.95
N LYS A 521 -35.14 -27.90 -3.28
CA LYS A 521 -33.80 -28.54 -3.17
C LYS A 521 -32.77 -27.58 -2.59
N ASN A 522 -33.15 -26.92 -1.51
CA ASN A 522 -32.38 -25.82 -0.95
C ASN A 522 -31.20 -26.36 -0.13
N SER A 523 -30.04 -25.72 -0.27
CA SER A 523 -28.85 -26.03 0.54
C SER A 523 -28.23 -24.75 1.09
N ARG A 524 -27.67 -24.83 2.31
CA ARG A 524 -26.79 -23.82 2.88
C ARG A 524 -25.37 -24.04 2.38
N VAL A 525 -24.64 -22.97 2.12
CA VAL A 525 -23.27 -23.07 1.59
C VAL A 525 -22.26 -22.50 2.59
N ARG A 526 -21.30 -23.33 2.99
CA ARG A 526 -20.15 -22.92 3.79
C ARG A 526 -19.09 -22.26 2.89
N PRO A 527 -18.59 -21.07 3.25
CA PRO A 527 -17.55 -20.43 2.46
C PRO A 527 -16.22 -21.20 2.58
N PRO A 528 -15.26 -20.95 1.68
CA PRO A 528 -13.96 -21.63 1.71
C PRO A 528 -13.13 -21.25 2.93
N VAL A 529 -13.38 -20.07 3.50
CA VAL A 529 -12.76 -19.54 4.71
C VAL A 529 -13.84 -18.86 5.54
N GLU A 530 -13.67 -18.84 6.85
CA GLU A 530 -14.64 -18.23 7.76
C GLU A 530 -14.70 -16.71 7.58
N THR A 531 -15.89 -16.16 7.31
CA THR A 531 -16.12 -14.71 7.14
C THR A 531 -17.36 -14.24 7.90
N LEU A 532 -17.46 -12.94 8.17
CA LEU A 532 -18.64 -12.35 8.82
C LEU A 532 -19.85 -12.19 7.89
N CYS A 533 -19.63 -12.15 6.58
CA CYS A 533 -20.67 -11.81 5.62
C CYS A 533 -20.38 -12.40 4.25
N GLU A 534 -21.21 -13.33 3.83
CA GLU A 534 -21.22 -13.88 2.48
C GLU A 534 -22.40 -13.32 1.69
N LYS A 535 -22.08 -12.57 0.64
CA LYS A 535 -23.02 -11.94 -0.29
C LYS A 535 -22.38 -11.83 -1.67
N ASN A 536 -23.19 -11.48 -2.67
CA ASN A 536 -22.72 -11.04 -3.98
C ASN A 536 -21.97 -12.08 -4.83
N TRP A 537 -22.05 -13.37 -4.51
CA TRP A 537 -21.50 -14.43 -5.35
C TRP A 537 -22.23 -14.46 -6.70
N ILE A 538 -21.51 -14.82 -7.76
CA ILE A 538 -22.07 -14.96 -9.12
C ILE A 538 -21.87 -16.39 -9.57
N VAL A 539 -22.93 -17.01 -10.10
CA VAL A 539 -22.91 -18.39 -10.56
C VAL A 539 -23.10 -18.44 -12.07
N HIS A 540 -22.26 -19.23 -12.74
CA HIS A 540 -22.43 -19.59 -14.13
C HIS A 540 -22.17 -21.09 -14.28
N LYS A 541 -23.21 -21.83 -14.69
CA LYS A 541 -23.19 -23.31 -14.76
C LYS A 541 -22.84 -23.87 -13.37
N ASP A 542 -21.76 -24.65 -13.25
CA ASP A 542 -21.31 -25.23 -11.99
C ASP A 542 -20.18 -24.42 -11.32
N THR A 543 -19.81 -23.25 -11.88
CA THR A 543 -18.73 -22.38 -11.36
C THR A 543 -19.30 -21.18 -10.62
N VAL A 544 -18.68 -20.86 -9.48
CA VAL A 544 -19.00 -19.71 -8.62
C VAL A 544 -17.84 -18.73 -8.65
N ILE A 545 -18.08 -17.50 -9.07
CA ILE A 545 -17.18 -16.38 -8.88
C ILE A 545 -17.37 -15.88 -7.44
N TYR A 546 -16.40 -16.22 -6.58
CA TYR A 546 -16.40 -15.93 -5.15
C TYR A 546 -15.79 -14.55 -4.83
N LYS A 547 -14.61 -14.25 -5.42
CA LYS A 547 -13.90 -12.96 -5.30
C LYS A 547 -13.48 -12.46 -6.66
N TRP A 548 -13.32 -11.15 -6.80
CA TRP A 548 -12.86 -10.50 -8.03
C TRP A 548 -11.37 -10.13 -8.01
N TYR A 549 -10.72 -10.11 -6.83
CA TYR A 549 -9.28 -9.90 -6.69
C TYR A 549 -8.66 -10.70 -5.53
N PRO A 550 -7.64 -11.54 -5.79
CA PRO A 550 -7.51 -12.22 -7.09
C PRO A 550 -8.83 -12.93 -7.42
N LEU A 551 -9.16 -13.08 -8.71
CA LEU A 551 -10.38 -13.77 -9.11
C LEU A 551 -10.35 -15.19 -8.56
N THR A 552 -11.29 -15.50 -7.68
CA THR A 552 -11.37 -16.79 -7.00
C THR A 552 -12.58 -17.52 -7.54
N LEU A 553 -12.34 -18.60 -8.27
CA LEU A 553 -13.36 -19.46 -8.84
C LEU A 553 -13.52 -20.70 -7.96
N CYS A 554 -14.76 -21.02 -7.64
CA CYS A 554 -15.12 -22.12 -6.77
C CYS A 554 -16.17 -23.03 -7.40
N SER A 555 -16.38 -24.20 -6.83
CA SER A 555 -17.53 -25.06 -7.09
C SER A 555 -18.25 -25.42 -5.79
N PHE A 556 -19.53 -25.76 -5.90
CA PHE A 556 -20.27 -26.36 -4.79
C PHE A 556 -19.95 -27.84 -4.69
N GLU A 557 -19.53 -28.31 -3.52
CA GLU A 557 -19.29 -29.72 -3.22
C GLU A 557 -20.16 -30.19 -2.06
N LYS A 558 -20.55 -31.47 -2.07
CA LYS A 558 -21.29 -32.08 -0.96
C LYS A 558 -20.36 -32.24 0.24
N LEU A 559 -20.88 -31.99 1.45
CA LEU A 559 -20.14 -32.25 2.69
C LEU A 559 -20.20 -33.72 3.11
N SER A 560 -21.28 -34.41 2.79
CA SER A 560 -21.45 -35.84 2.98
C SER A 560 -22.44 -36.39 1.95
N ASP A 561 -22.39 -37.70 1.72
CA ASP A 561 -23.31 -38.38 0.81
C ASP A 561 -24.72 -38.49 1.39
N ASP A 562 -24.87 -38.38 2.72
CA ASP A 562 -26.12 -38.63 3.43
C ASP A 562 -27.01 -37.38 3.63
N ILE A 563 -26.49 -36.16 3.41
CA ILE A 563 -27.23 -34.91 3.70
C ILE A 563 -26.96 -33.84 2.63
N ASP A 564 -27.92 -33.62 1.73
CA ASP A 564 -27.87 -32.56 0.67
C ASP A 564 -28.16 -31.13 1.21
N ILE A 565 -28.29 -30.97 2.53
CA ILE A 565 -28.68 -29.72 3.21
C ILE A 565 -27.51 -28.72 3.29
N ASP A 566 -26.29 -29.20 3.53
CA ASP A 566 -25.11 -28.34 3.60
C ASP A 566 -24.11 -28.69 2.49
N LYS A 567 -23.60 -27.65 1.82
CA LYS A 567 -22.54 -27.74 0.81
C LYS A 567 -21.31 -26.98 1.26
N GLN A 568 -20.15 -27.42 0.81
CA GLN A 568 -18.89 -26.69 0.92
C GLN A 568 -18.62 -25.93 -0.38
N LEU A 569 -18.26 -24.65 -0.28
CA LEU A 569 -17.66 -23.94 -1.40
C LEU A 569 -16.16 -24.27 -1.43
N VAL A 570 -15.69 -24.87 -2.52
CA VAL A 570 -14.30 -25.31 -2.68
C VAL A 570 -13.63 -24.47 -3.75
N VAL A 571 -12.47 -23.88 -3.42
CA VAL A 571 -11.67 -23.09 -4.37
C VAL A 571 -11.09 -24.04 -5.42
N LYS A 572 -11.31 -23.71 -6.70
CA LYS A 572 -10.80 -24.46 -7.85
C LYS A 572 -9.66 -23.75 -8.55
N HIS A 573 -9.83 -22.44 -8.78
CA HIS A 573 -8.82 -21.63 -9.45
C HIS A 573 -8.70 -20.27 -8.80
N ILE A 574 -7.47 -19.75 -8.81
CA ILE A 574 -7.15 -18.37 -8.43
C ILE A 574 -6.43 -17.76 -9.62
N ILE A 575 -7.02 -16.71 -10.19
CA ILE A 575 -6.51 -16.01 -11.38
C ILE A 575 -6.20 -14.57 -10.97
N GLN A 576 -4.99 -14.10 -11.27
CA GLN A 576 -4.63 -12.71 -10.98
C GLN A 576 -5.44 -11.78 -11.89
N THR A 577 -6.06 -10.77 -11.28
CA THR A 577 -6.82 -9.74 -11.98
C THR A 577 -6.19 -8.36 -11.74
N PRO A 578 -6.57 -7.35 -12.54
CA PRO A 578 -6.17 -5.96 -12.27
C PRO A 578 -6.53 -5.52 -10.85
N GLU A 579 -5.65 -4.75 -10.21
CA GLU A 579 -5.77 -4.33 -8.81
C GLU A 579 -7.05 -3.57 -8.49
N ILE A 580 -7.62 -2.85 -9.48
CA ILE A 580 -8.89 -2.15 -9.33
C ILE A 580 -10.00 -3.07 -8.82
N PHE A 581 -9.97 -4.37 -9.12
CA PHE A 581 -10.97 -5.33 -8.67
C PHE A 581 -10.93 -5.62 -7.16
N ARG A 582 -9.91 -5.15 -6.41
CA ARG A 582 -9.91 -5.12 -4.93
C ARG A 582 -11.13 -4.40 -4.37
N TYR A 583 -11.66 -3.44 -5.13
CA TYR A 583 -12.78 -2.59 -4.72
C TYR A 583 -14.15 -3.10 -5.22
N TYR A 584 -14.19 -4.22 -5.95
CA TYR A 584 -15.40 -4.69 -6.63
C TYR A 584 -15.94 -6.02 -6.12
N ARG A 585 -17.26 -6.17 -6.25
CA ARG A 585 -18.03 -7.37 -5.90
C ARG A 585 -18.99 -7.71 -7.04
N GLY A 586 -19.49 -8.93 -7.07
CA GLY A 586 -20.47 -9.34 -8.07
C GLY A 586 -21.79 -8.59 -7.93
N SER A 587 -22.41 -8.20 -9.04
CA SER A 587 -23.73 -7.53 -9.07
C SER A 587 -24.77 -8.33 -9.85
N SER A 588 -24.65 -8.46 -11.17
CA SER A 588 -25.66 -9.13 -12.00
C SER A 588 -25.48 -10.65 -12.06
N ASN A 589 -26.41 -11.33 -12.72
CA ASN A 589 -26.16 -12.65 -13.32
C ASN A 589 -25.10 -12.56 -14.43
N VAL A 590 -24.62 -13.73 -14.88
CA VAL A 590 -23.79 -13.85 -16.09
C VAL A 590 -24.68 -13.97 -17.31
N TYR A 591 -24.35 -13.25 -18.37
CA TYR A 591 -25.01 -13.37 -19.68
C TYR A 591 -24.00 -13.75 -20.76
N GLU A 592 -24.28 -14.82 -21.50
CA GLU A 592 -23.41 -15.27 -22.59
C GLU A 592 -23.82 -14.57 -23.90
N TRP A 593 -22.92 -13.80 -24.50
CA TRP A 593 -23.18 -13.07 -25.74
C TRP A 593 -21.96 -13.11 -26.65
N LYS A 594 -22.15 -13.56 -27.89
CA LYS A 594 -21.09 -13.72 -28.91
C LYS A 594 -19.87 -14.52 -28.38
N GLY A 595 -20.13 -15.60 -27.61
CA GLY A 595 -19.09 -16.48 -27.06
C GLY A 595 -18.30 -15.91 -25.88
N LEU A 596 -18.76 -14.81 -25.28
CA LEU A 596 -18.14 -14.17 -24.12
C LEU A 596 -19.12 -14.07 -22.96
N LEU A 597 -18.60 -14.08 -21.73
CA LEU A 597 -19.35 -13.90 -20.51
C LEU A 597 -19.40 -12.41 -20.15
N TRP A 598 -20.60 -11.83 -20.09
CA TRP A 598 -20.83 -10.46 -19.70
C TRP A 598 -21.40 -10.40 -18.29
N ILE A 599 -20.81 -9.55 -17.46
CA ILE A 599 -21.11 -9.47 -16.03
C ILE A 599 -21.05 -8.01 -15.59
N ILE A 600 -21.95 -7.59 -14.71
CA ILE A 600 -21.84 -6.30 -14.01
C ILE A 600 -21.33 -6.55 -12.59
N THR A 601 -20.29 -5.82 -12.22
CA THR A 601 -19.77 -5.73 -10.85
C THR A 601 -20.15 -4.38 -10.25
N HIS A 602 -20.05 -4.26 -8.92
CA HIS A 602 -20.19 -2.98 -8.24
C HIS A 602 -19.09 -2.77 -7.20
N GLY A 603 -18.68 -1.51 -7.03
CA GLY A 603 -17.88 -1.06 -5.91
C GLY A 603 -18.69 -0.17 -4.98
N VAL A 604 -18.19 0.02 -3.77
CA VAL A 604 -18.89 0.73 -2.68
C VAL A 604 -17.97 1.79 -2.08
N GLU A 605 -18.46 3.03 -2.03
CA GLU A 605 -17.90 4.08 -1.17
C GLU A 605 -18.66 4.08 0.15
N TYR A 606 -17.94 3.83 1.24
CA TYR A 606 -18.50 3.75 2.60
C TYR A 606 -18.70 5.14 3.22
N GLU A 607 -19.38 6.02 2.49
CA GLU A 607 -19.90 7.29 3.00
C GLU A 607 -21.31 7.11 3.58
N ASN A 608 -21.85 8.12 4.26
CA ASN A 608 -23.22 8.11 4.78
C ASN A 608 -24.06 9.15 4.03
N PRO A 609 -24.97 8.74 3.11
CA PRO A 609 -25.31 7.37 2.72
C PRO A 609 -24.30 6.78 1.72
N ARG A 610 -24.21 5.44 1.67
CA ARG A 610 -23.27 4.73 0.79
C ARG A 610 -23.49 5.09 -0.68
N LYS A 611 -22.42 5.08 -1.47
CA LYS A 611 -22.45 5.32 -2.92
C LYS A 611 -21.95 4.11 -3.67
N TYR A 612 -22.68 3.72 -4.71
CA TYR A 612 -22.37 2.55 -5.52
C TYR A 612 -22.00 3.02 -6.92
N PHE A 613 -21.03 2.33 -7.49
CA PHE A 613 -20.64 2.47 -8.89
C PHE A 613 -20.41 1.07 -9.46
N HIS A 614 -20.42 0.95 -10.77
CA HIS A 614 -20.51 -0.31 -11.48
C HIS A 614 -19.47 -0.41 -12.59
N GLN A 615 -19.07 -1.62 -12.94
CA GLN A 615 -18.30 -1.92 -14.14
C GLN A 615 -18.95 -3.05 -14.90
N VAL A 616 -18.88 -2.99 -16.23
CA VAL A 616 -19.12 -4.15 -17.08
C VAL A 616 -17.80 -4.89 -17.23
N VAL A 617 -17.79 -6.17 -16.92
CA VAL A 617 -16.65 -7.08 -17.11
C VAL A 617 -17.03 -8.10 -18.17
N VAL A 618 -16.15 -8.26 -19.15
CA VAL A 618 -16.28 -9.21 -20.25
C VAL A 618 -15.17 -10.24 -20.11
N MET A 619 -15.54 -11.52 -20.07
CA MET A 619 -14.62 -12.62 -19.83
C MET A 619 -14.74 -13.67 -20.94
N SER A 620 -13.69 -14.46 -21.13
CA SER A 620 -13.77 -15.70 -21.91
C SER A 620 -14.67 -16.71 -21.21
N LEU A 621 -15.04 -17.79 -21.90
CA LEU A 621 -15.77 -18.91 -21.29
C LEU A 621 -14.98 -19.60 -20.17
N ASP A 622 -13.64 -19.44 -20.17
CA ASP A 622 -12.72 -19.93 -19.14
C ASP A 622 -12.46 -18.90 -18.03
N PHE A 623 -13.29 -17.85 -17.95
CA PHE A 623 -13.22 -16.81 -16.91
C PHE A 623 -11.93 -15.97 -16.92
N GLU A 624 -11.22 -15.88 -18.04
CA GLU A 624 -10.18 -14.87 -18.21
C GLU A 624 -10.80 -13.51 -18.54
N ILE A 625 -10.38 -12.44 -17.87
CA ILE A 625 -10.87 -11.09 -18.19
C ILE A 625 -10.34 -10.68 -19.57
N VAL A 626 -11.26 -10.52 -20.51
CA VAL A 626 -11.00 -10.01 -21.87
C VAL A 626 -11.07 -8.49 -21.88
N ASN A 627 -12.05 -7.93 -21.18
CA ASN A 627 -12.25 -6.48 -21.09
C ASN A 627 -12.99 -6.09 -19.82
N TYR A 628 -12.86 -4.84 -19.40
CA TYR A 628 -13.72 -4.23 -18.40
C TYR A 628 -13.85 -2.72 -18.60
N SER A 629 -15.01 -2.19 -18.23
CA SER A 629 -15.34 -0.78 -18.43
C SER A 629 -14.73 0.12 -17.36
N MET A 630 -14.64 1.42 -17.65
CA MET A 630 -14.55 2.44 -16.63
C MET A 630 -15.77 2.34 -15.70
N PRO A 631 -15.61 2.70 -14.41
CA PRO A 631 -16.71 2.80 -13.46
C PRO A 631 -17.77 3.76 -13.97
N PHE A 632 -19.04 3.46 -13.72
CA PHE A 632 -20.19 4.33 -13.98
C PHE A 632 -21.23 4.17 -12.87
N TYR A 633 -22.16 5.11 -12.74
CA TYR A 633 -23.44 4.87 -12.04
C TYR A 633 -24.58 4.93 -13.05
N PHE A 634 -25.72 4.31 -12.76
CA PHE A 634 -26.81 4.19 -13.73
C PHE A 634 -27.62 5.49 -13.85
N ASP A 635 -28.27 5.91 -12.76
CA ASP A 635 -29.19 7.05 -12.73
C ASP A 635 -28.82 8.05 -11.64
N LYS A 636 -28.74 7.58 -10.39
CA LYS A 636 -28.51 8.40 -9.21
C LYS A 636 -27.27 7.92 -8.48
N TYR A 637 -26.38 8.86 -8.14
CA TYR A 637 -25.20 8.54 -7.34
C TYR A 637 -25.59 8.31 -5.87
N THR A 638 -26.08 7.10 -5.58
CA THR A 638 -26.61 6.63 -4.29
C THR A 638 -26.36 5.12 -4.16
N ILE A 639 -27.04 4.43 -3.25
CA ILE A 639 -27.12 2.97 -3.25
C ILE A 639 -27.88 2.54 -4.52
N GLU A 640 -27.18 2.29 -5.61
CA GLU A 640 -27.71 1.66 -6.81
C GLU A 640 -27.34 0.19 -6.85
N TYR A 641 -28.33 -0.66 -7.10
CA TYR A 641 -28.10 -2.10 -7.13
C TYR A 641 -28.62 -2.70 -8.43
N CYS A 642 -27.79 -3.56 -9.03
CA CYS A 642 -28.08 -4.24 -10.28
C CYS A 642 -28.02 -5.75 -10.08
N LEU A 643 -29.11 -6.46 -10.39
CA LEU A 643 -29.23 -7.91 -10.20
C LEU A 643 -29.52 -8.70 -11.48
N GLY A 644 -29.86 -8.01 -12.57
CA GLY A 644 -30.25 -8.62 -13.84
C GLY A 644 -29.53 -7.97 -14.99
N LEU A 645 -29.04 -8.80 -15.91
CA LEU A 645 -28.36 -8.44 -17.14
C LEU A 645 -28.85 -9.34 -18.27
N VAL A 646 -29.28 -8.70 -19.36
CA VAL A 646 -29.64 -9.34 -20.63
C VAL A 646 -29.00 -8.56 -21.77
N ILE A 647 -28.48 -9.25 -22.79
CA ILE A 647 -27.91 -8.62 -23.98
C ILE A 647 -28.57 -9.18 -25.23
N ARG A 648 -29.04 -8.29 -26.12
CA ARG A 648 -29.62 -8.69 -27.41
C ARG A 648 -29.62 -7.52 -28.38
N ASN A 649 -29.55 -7.82 -29.67
CA ASN A 649 -29.57 -6.81 -30.74
C ASN A 649 -28.58 -5.66 -30.49
N ASP A 650 -27.40 -5.99 -29.95
CA ASP A 650 -26.35 -5.04 -29.52
C ASP A 650 -26.78 -4.00 -28.47
N TYR A 651 -27.80 -4.32 -27.67
CA TYR A 651 -28.21 -3.57 -26.48
C TYR A 651 -28.02 -4.39 -25.21
N MET A 652 -27.47 -3.75 -24.19
CA MET A 652 -27.48 -4.22 -22.81
C MET A 652 -28.72 -3.71 -22.09
N TYR A 653 -29.38 -4.60 -21.35
CA TYR A 653 -30.52 -4.33 -20.50
C TYR A 653 -30.15 -4.74 -19.07
N ALA A 654 -29.94 -3.76 -18.21
CA ALA A 654 -29.59 -3.99 -16.81
C ALA A 654 -30.76 -3.61 -15.91
N THR A 655 -31.14 -4.46 -14.97
CA THR A 655 -32.12 -4.06 -13.94
C THR A 655 -31.41 -3.24 -12.89
N VAL A 656 -32.02 -2.15 -12.47
CA VAL A 656 -31.44 -1.19 -11.54
C VAL A 656 -32.50 -0.77 -10.54
N SER A 657 -32.12 -0.66 -9.29
CA SER A 657 -32.91 0.04 -8.27
C SER A 657 -32.04 1.06 -7.54
N SER A 658 -32.68 2.01 -6.87
CA SER A 658 -32.00 3.02 -6.06
C SER A 658 -32.57 3.02 -4.65
N ASN A 659 -31.70 2.96 -3.64
CA ASN A 659 -32.06 2.92 -2.22
C ASN A 659 -33.10 1.82 -1.92
N ASP A 660 -32.91 0.63 -2.49
CA ASP A 660 -33.80 -0.53 -2.35
C ASP A 660 -35.27 -0.21 -2.71
N ARG A 661 -35.44 0.57 -3.78
CA ARG A 661 -36.74 1.02 -4.29
C ARG A 661 -36.76 1.17 -5.80
N ASN A 662 -38.00 1.15 -6.33
CA ASN A 662 -38.36 1.59 -7.68
C ASN A 662 -37.51 0.93 -8.79
N PRO A 663 -37.47 -0.41 -8.86
CA PRO A 663 -36.70 -1.11 -9.88
C PRO A 663 -37.15 -0.71 -11.30
N PHE A 664 -36.19 -0.56 -12.20
CA PHE A 664 -36.38 -0.25 -13.61
C PHE A 664 -35.33 -0.98 -14.47
N VAL A 665 -35.46 -0.91 -15.79
CA VAL A 665 -34.45 -1.44 -16.72
C VAL A 665 -33.72 -0.29 -17.40
N CYS A 666 -32.39 -0.28 -17.30
CA CYS A 666 -31.51 0.57 -18.08
C CYS A 666 -31.18 -0.12 -19.41
N LYS A 667 -31.60 0.46 -20.53
CA LYS A 667 -31.26 0.03 -21.89
C LYS A 667 -30.13 0.90 -22.43
N ILE A 668 -29.03 0.29 -22.86
CA ILE A 668 -27.90 1.00 -23.48
C ILE A 668 -27.30 0.20 -24.65
N LYS A 669 -26.80 0.90 -25.67
CA LYS A 669 -26.15 0.27 -26.82
C LYS A 669 -24.73 -0.18 -26.44
N LEU A 670 -24.34 -1.40 -26.78
CA LEU A 670 -23.01 -1.95 -26.43
C LEU A 670 -21.85 -1.11 -26.99
N GLN A 671 -22.05 -0.53 -28.18
CA GLN A 671 -21.10 0.37 -28.84
C GLN A 671 -20.62 1.52 -27.93
N TYR A 672 -21.43 1.95 -26.95
CA TYR A 672 -21.00 2.98 -26.01
C TYR A 672 -19.85 2.49 -25.11
N PHE A 673 -19.91 1.25 -24.64
CA PHE A 673 -18.81 0.66 -23.87
C PHE A 673 -17.56 0.52 -24.73
N GLU A 674 -17.71 0.02 -25.96
CA GLU A 674 -16.59 -0.19 -26.90
C GLU A 674 -15.86 1.10 -27.30
N ASN A 675 -16.59 2.20 -27.39
CA ASN A 675 -16.05 3.48 -27.85
C ASN A 675 -15.49 4.34 -26.70
N PHE A 676 -16.08 4.25 -25.50
CA PHE A 676 -15.86 5.28 -24.48
C PHE A 676 -15.51 4.77 -23.08
N LEU A 677 -15.84 3.52 -22.76
CA LEU A 677 -15.66 3.02 -21.39
C LEU A 677 -14.68 1.86 -21.30
N PHE A 678 -14.50 1.02 -22.31
CA PHE A 678 -13.56 -0.10 -22.18
C PHE A 678 -12.10 0.38 -22.13
N ILE A 679 -11.41 -0.07 -21.07
CA ILE A 679 -10.04 0.36 -20.73
C ILE A 679 -9.00 -0.55 -21.40
N PHE A 680 -9.38 -1.79 -21.68
CA PHE A 680 -8.52 -2.78 -22.33
C PHE A 680 -9.09 -3.13 -23.71
N LYS A 681 -8.25 -3.11 -24.73
CA LYS A 681 -8.49 -3.89 -25.95
C LYS A 681 -7.34 -4.87 -26.02
N LYS A 682 -7.56 -6.12 -25.60
CA LYS A 682 -6.66 -7.20 -26.00
C LYS A 682 -6.84 -7.31 -27.51
N ASN A 683 -5.84 -6.89 -28.28
CA ASN A 683 -5.85 -6.98 -29.74
C ASN A 683 -6.02 -8.44 -30.18
#